data_AF-H8X3P1-F1
#
_entry.id   AF-H8X3P1-F1
#
_cell.length_a   1.000
_cell.length_b   1.000
_cell.length_c   1.000
_cell.angle_alpha   90.00
_cell.angle_beta   90.00
_cell.angle_gamma   90.00
#
_symmetry.space_group_name_H-M   'P 1'
#
loop_
_entity.id
_entity.type
_entity.pdbx_description
1 polymer ?
#
loop_
_entity_poly.entity_id
_entity_poly.type
_entity_poly.pdbx_seq_one_letter_code
_entity_poly.pdbx_strand_id
1 'polypeptide(L)'
;MPSTTTALRSSEAITKFLRSKEGDIYDILKLASDVLDQKLDVYFPNSRDFVLSLLVDRLNDRSNSSKFGEWKYNKEVWSLLQKVLQVKDRNQSDASILQNLKIIDLVILLMDSNDPQGWGCLPSVCHILSMFMQKSFIEIDEYTGIRLLKSSLKYTENRTLGDSSTSLDEIVTSLYWNSSSQGVLDVSKKSYTSFFEDLFHPLTKHLSTSSESPAKHLYEEVFTKRIFNPANLQYLPHNLEKLLKKETIDDASLKYFFQKAVQKLASKNMKLCTEVFNVIVNKFPHLAESLLALLVSSQHTMPQEFISSVYAKEVASKKFIDLNWDMVKYVFELDSELAATKSKFVFEKYNSAFKLNEKVLPVGKVVVSAYTKNRELVDFLIKVWPKAIGKDELWDGEEFVAHVAHCVSFLSEKQITQVVEASSRLSTEASAAILTAITKGLMPASPKMVESLKPSFHQIQDFINASSNFWQIRYNLLNLYGTDFVVPESLLKLDYDVYYHYTMFRLLELSVVKCYSEKQQRQFILFLRDNSSLVPSVFYRWFVIFNECFSGENIIELLKVALETNFLENIDGEFFEQRNILSCMTRIFIDDPLSSLKYITNVPLVCYSRGPKKDLLNTLTKIYIESRKEGVLHCIDYLLESSSYQSNIERDFSILVQLLGLATTGEAQRYAISISEKVWKSNIDMIKSDANRIYVENAIDTLLKHMNKDNGANITPQMKMALIVISYPSVPAGETLVKYEKLAHTFKGCCIKQIKKFQDFKEDSKLIWLLRGVASIPRSMLNFKDVSNITKLFQGQSYNDSLMQAIFSLVCKTAQPDLQFAKFVLGLFLVLDTKASSQILYDDLVKYLQMVANEELDVYRTVCLYAIASTTETEEGFVNSTTKIVSAMLTSMPKECDKTLSVGLFANYLRMSSYLLSLKSVRHIVTSIKWLLTQKPWLFNQYVLEMAIAFVGDVQKTVGSPEKDEFEELYSQSTQTVSQMLLHHRFKLSTRHHLIINLMCTFLKKLVEPEQLGHSTTAANSFTRLLSNLCEPQEHVRDVSTGMGQYNNRLTSQASLYKKSLRVHLPYLMINYIYLNLKFTFDKEVNDILVVGIYTIFDILSKRELQIVNSALDFTGKALYKSLYRDYQEYWKWRDQ
;
A
#
# COMPACT_ATOMS: atom_id res chain seq x y z
N MET A 1 -38.79 -28.63 55.24
CA MET A 1 -38.65 -27.71 56.39
C MET A 1 -39.30 -26.37 56.02
N PRO A 2 -39.89 -25.61 56.96
CA PRO A 2 -40.94 -24.63 56.67
C PRO A 2 -40.48 -23.45 55.80
N SER A 3 -41.44 -22.85 55.09
CA SER A 3 -41.32 -21.68 54.20
C SER A 3 -40.45 -20.55 54.76
N THR A 4 -39.33 -20.26 54.11
CA THR A 4 -38.29 -19.31 54.57
C THR A 4 -38.59 -17.84 54.31
N THR A 5 -39.71 -17.50 53.65
CA THR A 5 -40.08 -16.10 53.38
C THR A 5 -40.65 -15.34 54.58
N THR A 6 -40.98 -16.01 55.69
CA THR A 6 -41.52 -15.34 56.90
C THR A 6 -40.46 -14.90 57.92
N ALA A 7 -39.17 -15.23 57.73
CA ALA A 7 -38.11 -14.97 58.72
C ALA A 7 -37.10 -13.86 58.35
N LEU A 8 -37.12 -13.32 57.13
CA LEU A 8 -36.14 -12.33 56.64
C LEU A 8 -36.62 -10.88 56.82
N ARG A 9 -36.95 -10.48 58.06
CA ARG A 9 -37.44 -9.12 58.38
C ARG A 9 -36.39 -8.19 58.98
N SER A 10 -35.13 -8.62 59.10
CA SER A 10 -34.03 -7.81 59.64
C SER A 10 -32.73 -7.99 58.84
N SER A 11 -31.86 -6.98 58.86
CA SER A 11 -30.52 -7.00 58.26
C SER A 11 -29.64 -8.11 58.80
N GLU A 12 -29.80 -8.46 60.08
CA GLU A 12 -29.12 -9.58 60.73
C GLU A 12 -29.56 -10.94 60.15
N ALA A 13 -30.87 -11.14 59.94
CA ALA A 13 -31.40 -12.36 59.35
C ALA A 13 -30.92 -12.56 57.91
N ILE A 14 -30.88 -11.48 57.12
CA ILE A 14 -30.35 -11.48 55.75
C ILE A 14 -28.85 -11.82 55.75
N THR A 15 -28.06 -11.20 56.63
CA THR A 15 -26.61 -11.45 56.75
C THR A 15 -26.33 -12.91 57.12
N LYS A 16 -27.09 -13.47 58.07
CA LYS A 16 -26.94 -14.86 58.53
C LYS A 16 -27.30 -15.86 57.43
N PHE A 17 -28.31 -15.55 56.61
CA PHE A 17 -28.69 -16.37 55.47
C PHE A 17 -27.62 -16.36 54.37
N LEU A 18 -27.14 -15.17 53.97
CA LEU A 18 -26.11 -15.02 52.94
C LEU A 18 -24.76 -15.65 53.34
N ARG A 19 -24.44 -15.66 54.64
CA ARG A 19 -23.23 -16.32 55.19
C ARG A 19 -23.44 -17.80 55.53
N SER A 20 -24.66 -18.31 55.41
CA SER A 20 -24.98 -19.70 55.80
C SER A 20 -24.10 -20.68 55.02
N LYS A 21 -23.69 -21.77 55.70
CA LYS A 21 -22.85 -22.79 55.07
C LYS A 21 -23.61 -23.98 54.50
N GLU A 22 -24.90 -24.05 54.78
CA GLU A 22 -25.78 -25.17 54.43
C GLU A 22 -26.88 -24.79 53.42
N GLY A 23 -26.99 -23.51 53.04
CA GLY A 23 -27.99 -23.01 52.09
C GLY A 23 -27.70 -23.39 50.63
N ASP A 24 -28.76 -23.45 49.83
CA ASP A 24 -28.68 -23.69 48.39
C ASP A 24 -28.08 -22.48 47.64
N ILE A 25 -27.25 -22.74 46.62
CA ILE A 25 -26.52 -21.70 45.89
C ILE A 25 -27.51 -20.73 45.21
N TYR A 26 -28.58 -21.25 44.60
CA TYR A 26 -29.55 -20.43 43.88
C TYR A 26 -30.35 -19.54 44.83
N ASP A 27 -30.72 -20.05 46.02
CA ASP A 27 -31.40 -19.28 47.04
C ASP A 27 -30.52 -18.13 47.58
N ILE A 28 -29.22 -18.38 47.77
CA ILE A 28 -28.25 -17.36 48.22
C ILE A 28 -28.03 -16.30 47.14
N LEU A 29 -27.86 -16.71 45.87
CA LEU A 29 -27.67 -15.79 44.74
C LEU A 29 -28.91 -14.93 44.49
N LYS A 30 -30.11 -15.53 44.59
CA LYS A 30 -31.38 -14.82 44.46
C LYS A 30 -31.55 -13.77 45.56
N LEU A 31 -31.31 -14.15 46.83
CA LEU A 31 -31.39 -13.19 47.94
C LEU A 31 -30.34 -12.08 47.81
N ALA A 32 -29.11 -12.40 47.41
CA ALA A 32 -28.06 -11.40 47.18
C ALA A 32 -28.44 -10.43 46.05
N SER A 33 -29.08 -10.91 44.98
CA SER A 33 -29.60 -10.05 43.92
C SER A 33 -30.78 -9.20 44.39
N ASP A 34 -31.72 -9.75 45.15
CA ASP A 34 -32.88 -9.01 45.68
C ASP A 34 -32.46 -7.91 46.67
N VAL A 35 -31.38 -8.13 47.42
CA VAL A 35 -30.72 -7.12 48.27
C VAL A 35 -30.13 -5.98 47.44
N LEU A 36 -29.47 -6.28 46.31
CA LEU A 36 -28.89 -5.26 45.41
C LEU A 36 -29.97 -4.49 44.65
N ASP A 37 -31.07 -5.17 44.28
CA ASP A 37 -32.21 -4.58 43.55
C ASP A 37 -33.18 -3.79 44.47
N GLN A 38 -32.90 -3.70 45.77
CA GLN A 38 -33.77 -3.06 46.77
C GLN A 38 -35.21 -3.61 46.80
N LYS A 39 -35.39 -4.90 46.49
CA LYS A 39 -36.71 -5.56 46.48
C LYS A 39 -37.19 -5.99 47.86
N LEU A 40 -36.31 -5.93 48.87
CA LEU A 40 -36.61 -6.27 50.25
C LEU A 40 -36.94 -5.01 51.04
N ASP A 41 -38.03 -5.05 51.82
CA ASP A 41 -38.43 -3.97 52.74
C ASP A 41 -37.58 -3.99 54.03
N VAL A 42 -36.26 -3.95 53.87
CA VAL A 42 -35.26 -3.99 54.96
C VAL A 42 -34.09 -3.05 54.62
N TYR A 43 -33.77 -2.15 55.54
CA TYR A 43 -32.61 -1.25 55.40
C TYR A 43 -31.29 -2.01 55.61
N PHE A 44 -30.52 -2.22 54.54
CA PHE A 44 -29.22 -2.91 54.55
C PHE A 44 -28.10 -1.98 54.03
N PRO A 45 -27.46 -1.20 54.92
CA PRO A 45 -26.40 -0.27 54.52
C PRO A 45 -25.15 -1.02 54.03
N ASN A 46 -24.44 -0.47 53.05
CA ASN A 46 -23.27 -1.09 52.41
C ASN A 46 -23.52 -2.49 51.83
N SER A 47 -24.76 -2.74 51.37
CA SER A 47 -25.20 -4.00 50.78
C SER A 47 -24.27 -4.49 49.67
N ARG A 48 -23.80 -3.58 48.84
CA ARG A 48 -22.86 -3.83 47.74
C ARG A 48 -21.51 -4.36 48.23
N ASP A 49 -20.86 -3.65 49.16
CA ASP A 49 -19.55 -4.03 49.71
C ASP A 49 -19.62 -5.37 50.44
N PHE A 50 -20.75 -5.63 51.13
CA PHE A 50 -21.00 -6.92 51.77
C PHE A 50 -21.12 -8.07 50.77
N VAL A 51 -21.92 -7.90 49.70
CA VAL A 51 -22.08 -8.92 48.65
C VAL A 51 -20.76 -9.13 47.89
N LEU A 52 -20.00 -8.07 47.64
CA LEU A 52 -18.67 -8.16 47.02
C LEU A 52 -17.70 -8.98 47.90
N SER A 53 -17.62 -8.67 49.20
CA SER A 53 -16.79 -9.42 50.15
C SER A 53 -17.19 -10.89 50.21
N LEU A 54 -18.50 -11.17 50.25
CA LEU A 54 -19.02 -12.55 50.24
C LEU A 54 -18.58 -13.30 48.98
N LEU A 55 -18.71 -12.69 47.80
CA LEU A 55 -18.30 -13.34 46.54
C LEU A 55 -16.79 -13.60 46.51
N VAL A 56 -15.97 -12.64 46.95
CA VAL A 56 -14.50 -12.81 47.02
C VAL A 56 -14.13 -13.94 47.98
N ASP A 57 -14.73 -13.99 49.17
CA ASP A 57 -14.46 -15.04 50.16
C ASP A 57 -14.83 -16.44 49.62
N ARG A 58 -15.99 -16.56 48.95
CA ARG A 58 -16.47 -17.84 48.40
C ARG A 58 -15.69 -18.30 47.17
N LEU A 59 -15.33 -17.38 46.27
CA LEU A 59 -14.52 -17.71 45.10
C LEU A 59 -13.08 -18.09 45.47
N ASN A 60 -12.54 -17.52 46.56
CA ASN A 60 -11.20 -17.86 47.05
C ASN A 60 -11.13 -19.18 47.84
N ASP A 61 -12.24 -19.74 48.31
CA ASP A 61 -12.25 -20.97 49.11
C ASP A 61 -11.74 -22.17 48.31
N ARG A 62 -10.68 -22.84 48.77
CA ARG A 62 -10.03 -23.99 48.11
C ARG A 62 -10.33 -25.33 48.81
N SER A 63 -11.28 -25.37 49.74
CA SER A 63 -11.60 -26.60 50.45
C SER A 63 -12.36 -27.59 49.54
N ASN A 64 -11.68 -28.67 49.14
CA ASN A 64 -12.28 -29.77 48.35
C ASN A 64 -13.41 -30.54 49.07
N SER A 65 -13.67 -30.24 50.35
CA SER A 65 -14.64 -30.94 51.21
C SER A 65 -15.91 -30.13 51.50
N SER A 66 -16.08 -28.93 50.94
CA SER A 66 -17.24 -28.08 51.18
C SER A 66 -18.12 -27.92 49.94
N LYS A 67 -19.44 -27.75 50.14
CA LYS A 67 -20.41 -27.37 49.10
C LYS A 67 -20.08 -26.05 48.38
N PHE A 68 -19.00 -25.34 48.76
CA PHE A 68 -18.54 -24.11 48.10
C PHE A 68 -17.64 -24.36 46.90
N GLY A 69 -17.13 -25.58 46.69
CA GLY A 69 -16.36 -25.92 45.48
C GLY A 69 -17.16 -25.66 44.18
N GLU A 70 -18.47 -25.85 44.22
CA GLU A 70 -19.39 -25.65 43.08
C GLU A 70 -19.58 -24.18 42.68
N TRP A 71 -19.26 -23.22 43.56
CA TRP A 71 -19.46 -21.79 43.28
C TRP A 71 -18.62 -21.29 42.10
N LYS A 72 -17.45 -21.89 41.89
CA LYS A 72 -16.50 -21.46 40.84
C LYS A 72 -16.92 -21.93 39.45
N TYR A 73 -17.70 -23.03 39.40
CA TYR A 73 -18.21 -23.65 38.18
C TYR A 73 -19.63 -23.19 37.83
N ASN A 74 -20.26 -22.36 38.69
CA ASN A 74 -21.60 -21.83 38.47
C ASN A 74 -21.55 -20.45 37.78
N LYS A 75 -22.14 -20.36 36.58
CA LYS A 75 -22.20 -19.13 35.76
C LYS A 75 -22.93 -17.97 36.45
N GLU A 76 -23.93 -18.25 37.29
CA GLU A 76 -24.72 -17.22 37.97
C GLU A 76 -23.92 -16.48 39.04
N VAL A 77 -22.93 -17.15 39.67
CA VAL A 77 -21.99 -16.52 40.62
C VAL A 77 -21.16 -15.45 39.93
N TRP A 78 -20.59 -15.78 38.76
CA TRP A 78 -19.81 -14.84 37.95
C TRP A 78 -20.69 -13.71 37.39
N SER A 79 -21.93 -14.00 37.03
CA SER A 79 -22.91 -13.00 36.57
C SER A 79 -23.29 -12.02 37.69
N LEU A 80 -23.46 -12.49 38.92
CA LEU A 80 -23.71 -11.64 40.08
C LEU A 80 -22.49 -10.77 40.40
N LEU A 81 -21.27 -11.30 40.29
CA LEU A 81 -20.04 -10.52 40.46
C LEU A 81 -19.94 -9.40 39.42
N GLN A 82 -20.25 -9.68 38.15
CA GLN A 82 -20.32 -8.65 37.11
C GLN A 82 -21.35 -7.56 37.46
N LYS A 83 -22.54 -7.95 37.91
CA LYS A 83 -23.59 -7.02 38.34
C LYS A 83 -23.12 -6.09 39.47
N VAL A 84 -22.44 -6.63 40.48
CA VAL A 84 -21.87 -5.85 41.60
C VAL A 84 -20.80 -4.84 41.13
N LEU A 85 -20.02 -5.21 40.11
CA LEU A 85 -18.94 -4.37 39.55
C LEU A 85 -19.42 -3.29 38.56
N GLN A 86 -20.65 -3.40 38.05
CA GLN A 86 -21.25 -2.44 37.11
C GLN A 86 -21.97 -1.26 37.78
N VAL A 87 -22.28 -1.35 39.08
CA VAL A 87 -22.95 -0.28 39.83
C VAL A 87 -22.01 0.94 39.94
N LYS A 88 -22.46 2.10 39.45
CA LYS A 88 -21.65 3.33 39.20
C LYS A 88 -21.18 4.11 40.45
N ASP A 89 -21.48 3.67 41.67
CA ASP A 89 -21.08 4.41 42.87
C ASP A 89 -19.59 4.26 43.18
N ARG A 90 -18.87 5.39 43.17
CA ARG A 90 -17.43 5.46 43.40
C ARG A 90 -17.13 5.43 44.89
N ASN A 91 -16.74 4.27 45.42
CA ASN A 91 -16.08 4.18 46.72
C ASN A 91 -14.63 3.69 46.55
N GLN A 92 -13.68 4.29 47.28
CA GLN A 92 -12.29 3.83 47.37
C GLN A 92 -12.17 2.39 47.94
N SER A 93 -13.22 1.86 48.58
CA SER A 93 -13.27 0.50 49.16
C SER A 93 -13.18 -0.61 48.10
N ASP A 94 -13.68 -0.39 46.88
CA ASP A 94 -13.73 -1.39 45.80
C ASP A 94 -12.36 -1.98 45.48
N ALA A 95 -11.34 -1.12 45.33
CA ALA A 95 -10.00 -1.55 44.97
C ALA A 95 -9.35 -2.44 46.04
N SER A 96 -9.62 -2.17 47.32
CA SER A 96 -9.05 -2.94 48.44
C SER A 96 -9.64 -4.34 48.59
N ILE A 97 -10.96 -4.49 48.38
CA ILE A 97 -11.64 -5.79 48.48
C ILE A 97 -11.26 -6.67 47.27
N LEU A 98 -11.13 -6.06 46.10
CA LEU A 98 -10.81 -6.76 44.85
C LEU A 98 -9.35 -7.24 44.75
N GLN A 99 -8.40 -6.54 45.40
CA GLN A 99 -7.01 -7.02 45.50
C GLN A 99 -6.90 -8.40 46.18
N ASN A 100 -7.88 -8.78 47.00
CA ASN A 100 -7.90 -10.08 47.65
C ASN A 100 -8.41 -11.21 46.75
N LEU A 101 -9.00 -10.91 45.58
CA LEU A 101 -9.49 -11.93 44.65
C LEU A 101 -8.34 -12.58 43.88
N LYS A 102 -8.14 -13.89 44.06
CA LYS A 102 -7.09 -14.66 43.35
C LYS A 102 -7.53 -15.02 41.93
N ILE A 103 -7.90 -14.02 41.13
CA ILE A 103 -8.56 -14.22 39.83
C ILE A 103 -7.70 -15.01 38.84
N ILE A 104 -6.38 -14.78 38.80
CA ILE A 104 -5.47 -15.49 37.88
C ILE A 104 -5.43 -16.99 38.18
N ASP A 105 -5.35 -17.37 39.46
CA ASP A 105 -5.40 -18.76 39.89
C ASP A 105 -6.74 -19.44 39.53
N LEU A 106 -7.85 -18.68 39.60
CA LEU A 106 -9.17 -19.17 39.23
C LEU A 106 -9.31 -19.40 37.72
N VAL A 107 -8.71 -18.52 36.90
CA VAL A 107 -8.73 -18.67 35.43
C VAL A 107 -7.93 -19.90 35.03
N ILE A 108 -6.74 -20.10 35.61
CA ILE A 108 -5.94 -21.31 35.40
C ILE A 108 -6.75 -22.57 35.78
N LEU A 109 -7.39 -22.56 36.96
CA LEU A 109 -8.22 -23.67 37.43
C LEU A 109 -9.36 -24.02 36.47
N LEU A 110 -10.02 -23.00 35.90
CA LEU A 110 -11.13 -23.20 34.95
C LEU A 110 -10.65 -23.72 33.60
N MET A 111 -9.52 -23.22 33.07
CA MET A 111 -8.91 -23.72 31.83
C MET A 111 -8.41 -25.16 31.97
N ASP A 112 -7.87 -25.52 33.14
CA ASP A 112 -7.39 -26.87 33.44
C ASP A 112 -8.52 -27.86 33.80
N SER A 113 -9.76 -27.39 33.98
CA SER A 113 -10.89 -28.24 34.36
C SER A 113 -11.31 -29.17 33.22
N ASN A 114 -11.65 -30.42 33.57
CA ASN A 114 -12.23 -31.41 32.66
C ASN A 114 -13.78 -31.31 32.59
N ASP A 115 -14.37 -30.35 33.29
CA ASP A 115 -15.82 -30.16 33.40
C ASP A 115 -16.31 -29.12 32.38
N PRO A 116 -17.24 -29.48 31.47
CA PRO A 116 -17.85 -28.53 30.53
C PRO A 116 -18.46 -27.29 31.21
N GLN A 117 -18.93 -27.40 32.46
CA GLN A 117 -19.47 -26.26 33.20
C GLN A 117 -18.41 -25.20 33.52
N GLY A 118 -17.17 -25.62 33.81
CA GLY A 118 -16.04 -24.71 34.05
C GLY A 118 -15.68 -23.88 32.82
N TRP A 119 -15.70 -24.51 31.63
CA TRP A 119 -15.49 -23.79 30.37
C TRP A 119 -16.62 -22.79 30.07
N GLY A 120 -17.85 -23.09 30.49
CA GLY A 120 -19.00 -22.19 30.38
C GLY A 120 -18.87 -20.88 31.19
N CYS A 121 -17.99 -20.84 32.20
CA CYS A 121 -17.73 -19.64 33.00
C CYS A 121 -16.63 -18.73 32.42
N LEU A 122 -15.71 -19.26 31.60
CA LEU A 122 -14.55 -18.52 31.08
C LEU A 122 -14.90 -17.19 30.40
N PRO A 123 -15.95 -17.07 29.56
CA PRO A 123 -16.32 -15.79 28.95
C PRO A 123 -16.65 -14.71 29.99
N SER A 124 -17.38 -15.07 31.05
CA SER A 124 -17.72 -14.14 32.13
C SER A 124 -16.48 -13.71 32.93
N VAL A 125 -15.53 -14.63 33.13
CA VAL A 125 -14.27 -14.37 33.83
C VAL A 125 -13.32 -13.50 32.99
N CYS A 126 -13.19 -13.78 31.70
CA CYS A 126 -12.43 -12.95 30.76
C CYS A 126 -12.97 -11.51 30.69
N HIS A 127 -14.29 -11.34 30.72
CA HIS A 127 -14.89 -10.01 30.79
C HIS A 127 -14.50 -9.27 32.08
N ILE A 128 -14.54 -9.94 33.24
CA ILE A 128 -14.11 -9.34 34.52
C ILE A 128 -12.62 -8.99 34.49
N LEU A 129 -11.76 -9.87 33.95
CA LEU A 129 -10.33 -9.59 33.78
C LEU A 129 -10.08 -8.37 32.88
N SER A 130 -10.78 -8.27 31.76
CA SER A 130 -10.67 -7.11 30.86
C SER A 130 -11.03 -5.80 31.56
N MET A 131 -12.08 -5.82 32.41
CA MET A 131 -12.46 -4.67 33.24
C MET A 131 -11.38 -4.29 34.25
N PHE A 132 -10.68 -5.26 34.83
CA PHE A 132 -9.58 -4.99 35.76
C PHE A 132 -8.34 -4.44 35.05
N MET A 133 -7.98 -4.99 33.89
CA MET A 133 -6.84 -4.50 33.12
C MET A 133 -7.02 -3.05 32.63
N GLN A 134 -8.27 -2.63 32.38
CA GLN A 134 -8.58 -1.22 32.07
C GLN A 134 -8.43 -0.27 33.27
N LYS A 135 -8.64 -0.77 34.51
CA LYS A 135 -8.70 0.05 35.73
C LYS A 135 -7.43 0.00 36.58
N SER A 136 -6.64 -1.06 36.48
CA SER A 136 -5.48 -1.32 37.35
C SER A 136 -4.41 -2.19 36.68
N PHE A 137 -3.16 -2.00 37.09
CA PHE A 137 -2.05 -2.90 36.71
C PHE A 137 -2.14 -4.19 37.53
N ILE A 138 -2.12 -5.34 36.85
CA ILE A 138 -2.11 -6.66 37.49
C ILE A 138 -0.70 -7.21 37.38
N GLU A 139 -0.02 -7.34 38.52
CA GLU A 139 1.30 -7.97 38.61
C GLU A 139 1.14 -9.48 38.78
N ILE A 140 1.85 -10.26 37.97
CA ILE A 140 1.90 -11.72 38.07
C ILE A 140 3.35 -12.19 38.09
N ASP A 141 3.64 -13.28 38.80
CA ASP A 141 4.98 -13.88 38.77
C ASP A 141 5.20 -14.70 37.49
N GLU A 142 6.47 -14.88 37.10
CA GLU A 142 6.83 -15.58 35.86
C GLU A 142 6.32 -17.03 35.80
N TYR A 143 6.27 -17.75 36.92
CA TYR A 143 5.85 -19.16 36.93
C TYR A 143 4.34 -19.28 36.70
N THR A 144 3.57 -18.39 37.32
CA THR A 144 2.14 -18.25 37.06
C THR A 144 1.87 -17.83 35.61
N GLY A 145 2.69 -16.95 35.04
CA GLY A 145 2.63 -16.58 33.61
C GLY A 145 2.86 -17.77 32.66
N ILE A 146 3.89 -18.60 32.92
CA ILE A 146 4.16 -19.83 32.13
C ILE A 146 3.00 -20.82 32.25
N ARG A 147 2.47 -21.02 33.46
CA ARG A 147 1.30 -21.90 33.68
C ARG A 147 0.05 -21.40 32.98
N LEU A 148 -0.19 -20.08 32.96
CA LEU A 148 -1.32 -19.46 32.27
C LEU A 148 -1.25 -19.74 30.76
N LEU A 149 -0.09 -19.53 30.13
CA LEU A 149 0.14 -19.83 28.72
C LEU A 149 -0.05 -21.32 28.40
N LYS A 150 0.51 -22.21 29.24
CA LYS A 150 0.35 -23.67 29.08
C LYS A 150 -1.11 -24.09 29.12
N SER A 151 -1.87 -23.56 30.08
CA SER A 151 -3.29 -23.87 30.27
C SER A 151 -4.14 -23.33 29.12
N SER A 152 -3.79 -22.14 28.59
CA SER A 152 -4.43 -21.55 27.41
C SER A 152 -4.24 -22.41 26.15
N LEU A 153 -3.01 -22.86 25.87
CA LEU A 153 -2.72 -23.73 24.73
C LEU A 153 -3.43 -25.09 24.85
N LYS A 154 -3.48 -25.66 26.06
CA LYS A 154 -4.23 -26.89 26.33
C LYS A 154 -5.74 -26.69 26.11
N TYR A 155 -6.27 -25.53 26.48
CA TYR A 155 -7.67 -25.19 26.25
C TYR A 155 -7.99 -25.03 24.76
N THR A 156 -7.11 -24.38 23.99
CA THR A 156 -7.30 -24.18 22.54
C THR A 156 -7.17 -25.47 21.73
N GLU A 157 -6.31 -26.42 22.14
CA GLU A 157 -6.21 -27.74 21.49
C GLU A 157 -7.49 -28.61 21.66
N ASN A 158 -8.28 -28.40 22.71
CA ASN A 158 -9.41 -29.27 23.08
C ASN A 158 -10.79 -28.78 22.59
N ARG A 159 -10.88 -27.67 21.85
CA ARG A 159 -12.18 -27.07 21.46
C ARG A 159 -12.37 -27.02 19.94
N THR A 160 -13.57 -27.37 19.48
CA THR A 160 -14.01 -27.21 18.07
C THR A 160 -14.37 -25.74 17.79
N LEU A 161 -13.85 -25.19 16.70
CA LEU A 161 -14.06 -23.81 16.21
C LEU A 161 -15.54 -23.41 16.24
N GLY A 162 -15.91 -22.44 17.09
CA GLY A 162 -17.28 -21.95 17.17
C GLY A 162 -17.52 -20.69 18.00
N ASP A 163 -16.68 -20.35 18.99
CA ASP A 163 -16.84 -19.13 19.80
C ASP A 163 -15.52 -18.35 19.88
N SER A 164 -15.62 -17.02 19.87
CA SER A 164 -14.52 -16.04 19.86
C SER A 164 -13.41 -16.30 20.89
N SER A 165 -12.35 -17.02 20.48
CA SER A 165 -11.16 -17.30 21.30
C SER A 165 -10.18 -16.13 21.37
N THR A 166 -10.30 -15.16 20.45
CA THR A 166 -9.36 -14.05 20.26
C THR A 166 -9.16 -13.22 21.53
N SER A 167 -10.23 -12.99 22.32
CA SER A 167 -10.12 -12.20 23.55
C SER A 167 -9.33 -12.88 24.67
N LEU A 168 -9.29 -14.22 24.70
CA LEU A 168 -8.58 -14.95 25.78
C LEU A 168 -7.07 -14.93 25.52
N ASP A 169 -6.64 -15.16 24.29
CA ASP A 169 -5.23 -15.14 23.91
C ASP A 169 -4.60 -13.75 24.13
N GLU A 170 -5.32 -12.68 23.80
CA GLU A 170 -4.91 -11.29 24.06
C GLU A 170 -4.77 -10.99 25.56
N ILE A 171 -5.74 -11.41 26.37
CA ILE A 171 -5.69 -11.23 27.83
C ILE A 171 -4.53 -12.03 28.44
N VAL A 172 -4.35 -13.29 28.03
CA VAL A 172 -3.30 -14.17 28.57
C VAL A 172 -1.91 -13.67 28.20
N THR A 173 -1.70 -13.28 26.94
CA THR A 173 -0.39 -12.78 26.49
C THR A 173 -0.04 -11.42 27.08
N SER A 174 -1.01 -10.50 27.20
CA SER A 174 -0.80 -9.21 27.88
C SER A 174 -0.50 -9.38 29.37
N LEU A 175 -1.20 -10.29 30.07
CA LEU A 175 -0.86 -10.63 31.46
C LEU A 175 0.53 -11.24 31.57
N TYR A 176 0.91 -12.14 30.66
CA TYR A 176 2.26 -12.71 30.61
C TYR A 176 3.33 -11.62 30.47
N TRP A 177 3.14 -10.64 29.59
CA TRP A 177 4.09 -9.53 29.44
C TRP A 177 4.16 -8.62 30.67
N ASN A 178 3.07 -8.45 31.41
CA ASN A 178 3.07 -7.72 32.67
C ASN A 178 3.89 -8.40 33.78
N SER A 179 4.20 -9.71 33.66
CA SER A 179 5.10 -10.41 34.59
C SER A 179 6.57 -10.01 34.48
N SER A 180 6.95 -9.39 33.37
CA SER A 180 8.30 -8.91 33.12
C SER A 180 8.43 -7.44 33.53
N SER A 181 8.68 -7.21 34.82
CA SER A 181 8.97 -5.88 35.35
C SER A 181 10.24 -5.32 34.68
N GLN A 182 10.16 -4.08 34.17
CA GLN A 182 11.23 -3.33 33.49
C GLN A 182 11.43 -3.76 32.03
N GLY A 183 11.57 -2.80 31.11
CA GLY A 183 11.76 -3.00 29.66
C GLY A 183 13.06 -3.73 29.24
N VAL A 184 13.57 -4.64 30.09
CA VAL A 184 14.65 -5.58 29.84
C VAL A 184 14.21 -6.93 30.42
N LEU A 185 13.99 -7.93 29.56
CA LEU A 185 13.70 -9.31 29.97
C LEU A 185 14.93 -9.95 30.64
N ASP A 186 15.22 -9.66 31.90
CA ASP A 186 16.21 -10.41 32.68
C ASP A 186 15.60 -11.73 33.18
N VAL A 187 15.58 -12.71 32.29
CA VAL A 187 14.96 -14.02 32.53
C VAL A 187 15.87 -14.88 33.41
N SER A 188 15.34 -15.38 34.53
CA SER A 188 16.10 -16.28 35.41
C SER A 188 16.37 -17.65 34.76
N LYS A 189 17.53 -18.26 35.05
CA LYS A 189 17.91 -19.61 34.56
C LYS A 189 16.86 -20.70 34.90
N LYS A 190 16.26 -20.61 36.10
CA LYS A 190 15.22 -21.55 36.56
C LYS A 190 13.94 -21.42 35.74
N SER A 191 13.53 -20.19 35.44
CA SER A 191 12.36 -19.88 34.62
C SER A 191 12.56 -20.27 33.16
N TYR A 192 13.77 -20.06 32.60
CA TYR A 192 14.14 -20.54 31.27
C TYR A 192 14.06 -22.07 31.16
N THR A 193 14.55 -22.80 32.17
CA THR A 193 14.48 -24.27 32.22
C THR A 193 13.04 -24.76 32.28
N SER A 194 12.20 -24.15 33.13
CA SER A 194 10.77 -24.50 33.23
C SER A 194 10.02 -24.21 31.93
N PHE A 195 10.36 -23.15 31.20
CA PHE A 195 9.77 -22.89 29.88
C PHE A 195 10.03 -24.03 28.89
N PHE A 196 11.26 -24.58 28.87
CA PHE A 196 11.59 -25.73 28.02
C PHE A 196 10.87 -27.01 28.44
N GLU A 197 10.73 -27.25 29.74
CA GLU A 197 10.05 -28.45 30.25
C GLU A 197 8.52 -28.39 30.12
N ASP A 198 7.92 -27.21 30.23
CA ASP A 198 6.46 -27.06 30.36
C ASP A 198 5.76 -26.50 29.12
N LEU A 199 6.44 -25.69 28.29
CA LEU A 199 5.79 -24.88 27.25
C LEU A 199 6.39 -25.02 25.85
N PHE A 200 7.67 -25.41 25.72
CA PHE A 200 8.34 -25.48 24.41
C PHE A 200 7.62 -26.38 23.40
N HIS A 201 7.27 -27.61 23.79
CA HIS A 201 6.60 -28.54 22.87
C HIS A 201 5.17 -28.09 22.49
N PRO A 202 4.27 -27.76 23.44
CA PRO A 202 2.93 -27.25 23.11
C PRO A 202 2.97 -26.00 22.22
N LEU A 203 3.88 -25.07 22.52
CA LEU A 203 3.98 -23.80 21.79
C LEU A 203 4.53 -23.98 20.37
N THR A 204 5.59 -24.79 20.19
CA THR A 204 6.14 -25.07 18.85
C THR A 204 5.15 -25.82 17.97
N LYS A 205 4.43 -26.79 18.53
CA LYS A 205 3.37 -27.54 17.85
C LYS A 205 2.21 -26.63 17.43
N HIS A 206 1.79 -25.72 18.31
CA HIS A 206 0.76 -24.73 17.96
C HIS A 206 1.24 -23.84 16.82
N LEU A 207 2.47 -23.32 16.88
CA LEU A 207 3.02 -22.42 15.84
C LEU A 207 3.27 -23.12 14.50
N SER A 208 3.59 -24.42 14.49
CA SER A 208 3.81 -25.19 13.26
C SER A 208 2.50 -25.61 12.56
N THR A 209 1.39 -25.75 13.30
CA THR A 209 0.11 -26.24 12.77
C THR A 209 -0.95 -25.16 12.54
N SER A 210 -0.88 -24.03 13.24
CA SER A 210 -1.89 -22.95 13.13
C SER A 210 -1.80 -22.19 11.81
N SER A 211 -2.96 -21.94 11.18
CA SER A 211 -3.10 -20.98 10.08
C SER A 211 -2.77 -19.56 10.56
N GLU A 212 -2.37 -18.65 9.66
CA GLU A 212 -2.11 -17.25 10.00
C GLU A 212 -3.33 -16.64 10.71
N SER A 213 -3.18 -16.39 12.01
CA SER A 213 -4.19 -15.80 12.87
C SER A 213 -3.55 -14.77 13.81
N PRO A 214 -4.30 -13.76 14.29
CA PRO A 214 -3.78 -12.78 15.24
C PRO A 214 -3.18 -13.43 16.49
N ALA A 215 -3.83 -14.49 17.00
CA ALA A 215 -3.36 -15.25 18.15
C ALA A 215 -1.99 -15.91 17.91
N LYS A 216 -1.74 -16.43 16.70
CA LYS A 216 -0.46 -17.04 16.33
C LYS A 216 0.70 -16.05 16.48
N HIS A 217 0.52 -14.80 16.04
CA HIS A 217 1.55 -13.77 16.15
C HIS A 217 1.90 -13.44 17.61
N LEU A 218 0.88 -13.36 18.50
CA LEU A 218 1.10 -13.12 19.92
C LEU A 218 1.95 -14.23 20.56
N TYR A 219 1.64 -15.49 20.26
CA TYR A 219 2.41 -16.64 20.75
C TYR A 219 3.81 -16.75 20.11
N GLU A 220 3.97 -16.37 18.84
CA GLU A 220 5.26 -16.35 18.16
C GLU A 220 6.20 -15.28 18.76
N GLU A 221 5.65 -14.15 19.17
CA GLU A 221 6.40 -13.10 19.87
C GLU A 221 6.92 -13.60 21.22
N VAL A 222 6.06 -14.26 22.01
CA VAL A 222 6.47 -14.91 23.28
C VAL A 222 7.58 -15.92 23.04
N PHE A 223 7.40 -16.82 22.07
CA PHE A 223 8.37 -17.84 21.68
C PHE A 223 9.73 -17.23 21.36
N THR A 224 9.74 -16.23 20.49
CA THR A 224 10.96 -15.62 19.96
C THR A 224 11.71 -14.86 21.05
N LYS A 225 11.03 -14.01 21.81
CA LYS A 225 11.64 -13.21 22.88
C LYS A 225 12.15 -14.07 24.04
N ARG A 226 11.48 -15.20 24.34
CA ARG A 226 11.87 -16.06 25.47
C ARG A 226 13.03 -16.99 25.13
N ILE A 227 12.98 -17.71 24.00
CA ILE A 227 14.00 -18.70 23.63
C ILE A 227 15.32 -18.03 23.28
N PHE A 228 15.27 -16.94 22.50
CA PHE A 228 16.46 -16.26 21.97
C PHE A 228 16.93 -15.10 22.86
N ASN A 229 16.61 -15.15 24.15
CA ASN A 229 17.06 -14.16 25.11
C ASN A 229 18.60 -14.24 25.27
N PRO A 230 19.35 -13.14 25.01
CA PRO A 230 20.81 -13.12 25.08
C PRO A 230 21.42 -13.68 26.37
N ALA A 231 20.80 -13.45 27.53
CA ALA A 231 21.33 -13.86 28.83
C ALA A 231 21.33 -15.39 29.03
N ASN A 232 20.46 -16.12 28.33
CA ASN A 232 20.23 -17.55 28.55
C ASN A 232 20.64 -18.46 27.36
N LEU A 233 21.14 -17.88 26.26
CA LEU A 233 21.49 -18.63 25.04
C LEU A 233 22.45 -19.80 25.29
N GLN A 234 23.39 -19.67 26.23
CA GLN A 234 24.34 -20.73 26.59
C GLN A 234 23.69 -22.03 27.09
N TYR A 235 22.45 -21.95 27.60
CA TYR A 235 21.72 -23.09 28.13
C TYR A 235 20.79 -23.75 27.11
N LEU A 236 20.68 -23.19 25.90
CA LEU A 236 19.76 -23.66 24.85
C LEU A 236 20.03 -25.12 24.43
N PRO A 237 21.27 -25.54 24.08
CA PRO A 237 21.52 -26.90 23.60
C PRO A 237 21.26 -27.94 24.70
N HIS A 238 21.67 -27.64 25.94
CA HIS A 238 21.49 -28.54 27.07
C HIS A 238 20.01 -28.75 27.41
N ASN A 239 19.20 -27.69 27.44
CA ASN A 239 17.76 -27.81 27.69
C ASN A 239 17.04 -28.52 26.55
N LEU A 240 17.44 -28.27 25.31
CA LEU A 240 16.90 -28.98 24.14
C LEU A 240 17.24 -30.47 24.19
N GLU A 241 18.50 -30.83 24.48
CA GLU A 241 18.91 -32.24 24.60
C GLU A 241 18.16 -32.95 25.73
N LYS A 242 17.99 -32.29 26.89
CA LYS A 242 17.22 -32.81 28.02
C LYS A 242 15.74 -33.05 27.65
N LEU A 243 15.14 -32.13 26.90
CA LEU A 243 13.77 -32.25 26.40
C LEU A 243 13.66 -33.40 25.38
N LEU A 244 14.56 -33.46 24.40
CA LEU A 244 14.59 -34.52 23.40
C LEU A 244 14.88 -35.90 24.01
N LYS A 245 15.47 -36.01 25.20
CA LYS A 245 15.57 -37.31 25.91
C LYS A 245 14.24 -37.74 26.54
N LYS A 246 13.39 -36.80 26.95
CA LYS A 246 12.14 -37.06 27.67
C LYS A 246 10.93 -37.20 26.73
N GLU A 247 10.88 -36.42 25.65
CA GLU A 247 9.72 -36.31 24.76
C GLU A 247 10.09 -36.54 23.29
N THR A 248 9.12 -37.01 22.51
CA THR A 248 9.21 -37.12 21.04
C THR A 248 8.48 -35.94 20.41
N ILE A 249 9.25 -35.01 19.83
CA ILE A 249 8.74 -33.84 19.11
C ILE A 249 8.63 -34.19 17.62
N ASP A 250 7.62 -33.65 16.94
CA ASP A 250 7.39 -33.86 15.51
C ASP A 250 8.38 -33.07 14.61
N ASP A 251 8.59 -33.57 13.40
CA ASP A 251 9.54 -32.99 12.43
C ASP A 251 9.21 -31.55 12.03
N ALA A 252 7.93 -31.18 11.94
CA ALA A 252 7.50 -29.84 11.54
C ALA A 252 7.86 -28.81 12.61
N SER A 253 7.63 -29.13 13.88
CA SER A 253 8.01 -28.31 15.03
C SER A 253 9.53 -28.13 15.14
N LEU A 254 10.32 -29.18 14.89
CA LEU A 254 11.78 -29.11 14.90
C LEU A 254 12.35 -28.26 13.75
N LYS A 255 11.80 -28.42 12.54
CA LYS A 255 12.17 -27.57 11.38
C LYS A 255 11.83 -26.10 11.64
N TYR A 256 10.64 -25.82 12.16
CA TYR A 256 10.21 -24.47 12.49
C TYR A 256 11.13 -23.81 13.54
N PHE A 257 11.42 -24.53 14.63
CA PHE A 257 12.35 -24.05 15.65
C PHE A 257 13.74 -23.77 15.07
N PHE A 258 14.29 -24.70 14.28
CA PHE A 258 15.63 -24.53 13.72
C PHE A 258 15.70 -23.39 12.71
N GLN A 259 14.67 -23.20 11.89
CA GLN A 259 14.56 -22.03 10.99
C GLN A 259 14.61 -20.71 11.79
N LYS A 260 13.84 -20.61 12.87
CA LYS A 260 13.86 -19.41 13.74
C LYS A 260 15.20 -19.25 14.46
N ALA A 261 15.83 -20.36 14.86
CA ALA A 261 17.16 -20.34 15.48
C ALA A 261 18.23 -19.80 14.52
N VAL A 262 18.25 -20.27 13.27
CA VAL A 262 19.17 -19.78 12.24
C VAL A 262 18.92 -18.29 11.98
N GLN A 263 17.67 -17.87 11.78
CA GLN A 263 17.32 -16.45 11.54
C GLN A 263 17.77 -15.51 12.67
N LYS A 264 17.75 -15.97 13.93
CA LYS A 264 18.10 -15.12 15.10
C LYS A 264 19.56 -15.23 15.53
N LEU A 265 20.20 -16.38 15.35
CA LEU A 265 21.50 -16.70 15.96
C LEU A 265 22.66 -16.74 14.96
N ALA A 266 22.42 -17.01 13.68
CA ALA A 266 23.51 -17.28 12.73
C ALA A 266 24.53 -16.12 12.63
N SER A 267 24.06 -14.87 12.73
CA SER A 267 24.92 -13.68 12.68
C SER A 267 25.73 -13.40 13.94
N LYS A 268 25.32 -13.94 15.09
CA LYS A 268 25.90 -13.61 16.40
C LYS A 268 26.60 -14.79 17.06
N ASN A 269 26.14 -16.02 16.82
CA ASN A 269 26.63 -17.22 17.49
C ASN A 269 26.39 -18.48 16.63
N MET A 270 27.18 -18.62 15.56
CA MET A 270 27.09 -19.76 14.64
C MET A 270 27.45 -21.11 15.31
N LYS A 271 28.38 -21.10 16.28
CA LYS A 271 28.74 -22.31 17.03
C LYS A 271 27.52 -22.92 17.72
N LEU A 272 26.68 -22.09 18.33
CA LEU A 272 25.43 -22.53 18.96
C LEU A 272 24.45 -23.14 17.95
N CYS A 273 24.36 -22.60 16.73
CA CYS A 273 23.54 -23.18 15.67
C CYS A 273 24.03 -24.59 15.28
N THR A 274 25.35 -24.80 15.22
CA THR A 274 25.92 -26.13 14.94
C THR A 274 25.73 -27.11 16.09
N GLU A 275 25.78 -26.65 17.34
CA GLU A 275 25.47 -27.49 18.51
C GLU A 275 24.00 -27.91 18.52
N VAL A 276 23.08 -26.98 18.24
CA VAL A 276 21.65 -27.29 18.09
C VAL A 276 21.41 -28.24 16.92
N PHE A 277 22.07 -28.04 15.78
CA PHE A 277 22.00 -28.97 14.64
C PHE A 277 22.41 -30.39 15.05
N ASN A 278 23.57 -30.53 15.72
CA ASN A 278 24.06 -31.82 16.18
C ASN A 278 23.10 -32.48 17.16
N VAL A 279 22.54 -31.72 18.11
CA VAL A 279 21.55 -32.23 19.08
C VAL A 279 20.30 -32.79 18.37
N ILE A 280 19.81 -32.11 17.33
CA ILE A 280 18.65 -32.57 16.55
C ILE A 280 19.01 -33.79 15.68
N VAL A 281 20.09 -33.70 14.88
CA VAL A 281 20.46 -34.73 13.89
C VAL A 281 20.94 -36.02 14.55
N ASN A 282 21.56 -35.96 15.73
CA ASN A 282 21.93 -37.15 16.48
C ASN A 282 20.72 -38.01 16.85
N LYS A 283 19.54 -37.39 17.05
CA LYS A 283 18.28 -38.11 17.30
C LYS A 283 17.47 -38.34 16.02
N PHE A 284 17.53 -37.43 15.05
CA PHE A 284 16.74 -37.44 13.81
C PHE A 284 17.63 -37.25 12.56
N PRO A 285 18.33 -38.29 12.09
CA PRO A 285 19.30 -38.17 10.99
C PRO A 285 18.71 -37.76 9.64
N HIS A 286 17.45 -38.09 9.36
CA HIS A 286 16.76 -37.78 8.10
C HIS A 286 16.53 -36.28 7.89
N LEU A 287 16.60 -35.47 8.95
CA LEU A 287 16.43 -34.01 8.86
C LEU A 287 17.70 -33.29 8.39
N ALA A 288 18.86 -33.97 8.37
CA ALA A 288 20.17 -33.35 8.15
C ALA A 288 20.25 -32.48 6.89
N GLU A 289 19.73 -32.96 5.75
CA GLU A 289 19.72 -32.21 4.49
C GLU A 289 18.92 -30.90 4.60
N SER A 290 17.69 -30.99 5.12
CA SER A 290 16.80 -29.83 5.26
C SER A 290 17.33 -28.78 6.25
N LEU A 291 17.96 -29.22 7.34
CA LEU A 291 18.55 -28.31 8.32
C LEU A 291 19.85 -27.68 7.79
N LEU A 292 20.63 -28.41 7.00
CA LEU A 292 21.87 -27.90 6.42
C LEU A 292 21.59 -26.88 5.30
N ALA A 293 20.52 -27.08 4.51
CA ALA A 293 20.02 -26.07 3.57
C ALA A 293 19.63 -24.76 4.29
N LEU A 294 18.99 -24.85 5.48
CA LEU A 294 18.69 -23.68 6.31
C LEU A 294 19.97 -22.98 6.79
N LEU A 295 21.01 -23.72 7.19
CA LEU A 295 22.30 -23.13 7.57
C LEU A 295 22.99 -22.42 6.40
N VAL A 296 22.97 -22.99 5.21
CA VAL A 296 23.54 -22.38 4.00
C VAL A 296 22.86 -21.06 3.67
N SER A 297 21.52 -21.00 3.81
CA SER A 297 20.76 -19.76 3.56
C SER A 297 21.18 -18.58 4.48
N SER A 298 21.89 -18.85 5.57
CA SER A 298 22.36 -17.83 6.51
C SER A 298 23.66 -17.12 6.11
N GLN A 299 24.45 -17.66 5.17
CA GLN A 299 25.70 -17.06 4.66
C GLN A 299 26.81 -16.73 5.71
N HIS A 300 26.78 -17.32 6.91
CA HIS A 300 27.77 -17.06 7.97
C HIS A 300 28.86 -18.16 8.07
N THR A 301 30.07 -17.81 8.54
CA THR A 301 31.22 -18.72 8.66
C THR A 301 31.01 -19.77 9.77
N MET A 302 31.26 -21.04 9.43
CA MET A 302 31.01 -22.18 10.32
C MET A 302 32.30 -22.80 10.89
N PRO A 303 32.23 -23.56 12.00
CA PRO A 303 33.39 -24.27 12.56
C PRO A 303 33.93 -25.36 11.61
N GLN A 304 35.24 -25.32 11.34
CA GLN A 304 35.92 -26.23 10.39
C GLN A 304 35.81 -27.72 10.76
N GLU A 305 35.79 -28.03 12.07
CA GLU A 305 35.61 -29.40 12.59
C GLU A 305 34.25 -29.99 12.20
N PHE A 306 33.19 -29.17 12.19
CA PHE A 306 31.85 -29.59 11.80
C PHE A 306 31.81 -29.94 10.31
N ILE A 307 32.31 -29.05 9.45
CA ILE A 307 32.29 -29.23 7.99
C ILE A 307 33.12 -30.44 7.57
N SER A 308 34.29 -30.63 8.18
CA SER A 308 35.15 -31.79 7.93
C SER A 308 34.46 -33.12 8.26
N SER A 309 33.67 -33.14 9.34
CA SER A 309 32.90 -34.33 9.75
C SER A 309 31.78 -34.68 8.76
N VAL A 310 31.09 -33.66 8.21
CA VAL A 310 30.03 -33.83 7.22
C VAL A 310 30.63 -34.28 5.88
N TYR A 311 31.73 -33.66 5.45
CA TYR A 311 32.45 -34.03 4.23
C TYR A 311 32.96 -35.48 4.26
N ALA A 312 33.56 -35.91 5.37
CA ALA A 312 34.05 -37.28 5.51
C ALA A 312 32.91 -38.32 5.42
N LYS A 313 31.75 -38.02 6.00
CA LYS A 313 30.57 -38.88 5.93
C LYS A 313 29.97 -38.94 4.52
N GLU A 314 29.86 -37.82 3.81
CA GLU A 314 29.13 -37.76 2.55
C GLU A 314 29.99 -38.00 1.29
N VAL A 315 31.25 -37.58 1.29
CA VAL A 315 32.11 -37.61 0.09
C VAL A 315 33.18 -38.69 0.17
N ALA A 316 33.81 -38.88 1.33
CA ALA A 316 34.91 -39.85 1.45
C ALA A 316 34.43 -41.31 1.54
N SER A 317 33.19 -41.56 1.96
CA SER A 317 32.66 -42.90 2.23
C SER A 317 31.83 -43.52 1.08
N LYS A 318 31.47 -42.74 0.05
CA LYS A 318 30.53 -43.11 -1.03
C LYS A 318 31.18 -43.08 -2.42
N LYS A 319 30.61 -43.81 -3.40
CA LYS A 319 31.04 -43.77 -4.81
C LYS A 319 30.49 -42.52 -5.51
N PHE A 320 31.12 -42.08 -6.60
CA PHE A 320 30.78 -40.82 -7.31
C PHE A 320 29.31 -40.68 -7.74
N ILE A 321 28.70 -41.78 -8.20
CA ILE A 321 27.30 -41.81 -8.65
C ILE A 321 26.32 -41.78 -7.44
N ASP A 322 26.77 -42.28 -6.29
CA ASP A 322 25.96 -42.41 -5.06
C ASP A 322 26.10 -41.18 -4.14
N LEU A 323 26.80 -40.13 -4.59
CA LEU A 323 26.95 -38.89 -3.84
C LEU A 323 25.62 -38.12 -3.79
N ASN A 324 25.28 -37.60 -2.61
CA ASN A 324 24.23 -36.59 -2.49
C ASN A 324 24.80 -35.25 -2.96
N TRP A 325 24.65 -34.95 -4.25
CA TRP A 325 25.19 -33.75 -4.89
C TRP A 325 24.70 -32.44 -4.27
N ASP A 326 23.49 -32.42 -3.70
CA ASP A 326 22.97 -31.26 -2.97
C ASP A 326 23.72 -31.07 -1.65
N MET A 327 24.03 -32.14 -0.91
CA MET A 327 24.91 -32.05 0.26
C MET A 327 26.35 -31.64 -0.12
N VAL A 328 26.90 -32.15 -1.23
CA VAL A 328 28.23 -31.75 -1.72
C VAL A 328 28.25 -30.26 -2.07
N LYS A 329 27.22 -29.78 -2.76
CA LYS A 329 27.04 -28.36 -3.08
C LYS A 329 27.06 -27.53 -1.80
N TYR A 330 26.21 -27.87 -0.83
CA TYR A 330 26.11 -27.13 0.41
C TYR A 330 27.41 -27.16 1.23
N VAL A 331 28.08 -28.30 1.32
CA VAL A 331 29.37 -28.41 2.02
C VAL A 331 30.44 -27.53 1.37
N PHE A 332 30.50 -27.47 0.04
CA PHE A 332 31.45 -26.61 -0.68
C PHE A 332 31.06 -25.13 -0.66
N GLU A 333 29.78 -24.79 -0.55
CA GLU A 333 29.33 -23.40 -0.34
C GLU A 333 29.73 -22.89 1.06
N LEU A 334 29.71 -23.78 2.05
CA LEU A 334 30.04 -23.47 3.44
C LEU A 334 31.55 -23.29 3.69
N ASP A 335 32.41 -24.03 2.97
CA ASP A 335 33.87 -23.96 3.14
C ASP A 335 34.61 -23.89 1.79
N SER A 336 35.10 -22.69 1.47
CA SER A 336 35.84 -22.46 0.24
C SER A 336 37.22 -23.12 0.25
N GLU A 337 37.89 -23.26 1.39
CA GLU A 337 39.22 -23.88 1.50
C GLU A 337 39.13 -25.39 1.23
N LEU A 338 38.12 -26.03 1.84
CA LEU A 338 37.80 -27.42 1.57
C LEU A 338 37.43 -27.64 0.09
N ALA A 339 36.59 -26.76 -0.46
CA ALA A 339 36.19 -26.84 -1.86
C ALA A 339 37.41 -26.71 -2.79
N ALA A 340 38.31 -25.74 -2.63
CA ALA A 340 39.48 -25.61 -3.50
C ALA A 340 40.47 -26.78 -3.39
N THR A 341 40.66 -27.33 -2.19
CA THR A 341 41.63 -28.41 -1.96
C THR A 341 41.12 -29.79 -2.36
N LYS A 342 39.81 -30.06 -2.24
CA LYS A 342 39.22 -31.39 -2.43
C LYS A 342 38.29 -31.53 -3.63
N SER A 343 37.92 -30.46 -4.34
CA SER A 343 36.98 -30.53 -5.48
C SER A 343 37.50 -31.13 -6.79
N LYS A 344 38.80 -31.42 -6.91
CA LYS A 344 39.41 -31.92 -8.16
C LYS A 344 38.69 -33.15 -8.73
N PHE A 345 38.16 -34.02 -7.86
CA PHE A 345 37.42 -35.20 -8.30
C PHE A 345 36.17 -34.87 -9.12
N VAL A 346 35.56 -33.69 -8.93
CA VAL A 346 34.39 -33.24 -9.69
C VAL A 346 34.74 -33.13 -11.16
N PHE A 347 35.83 -32.42 -11.48
CA PHE A 347 36.27 -32.21 -12.86
C PHE A 347 37.01 -33.42 -13.46
N GLU A 348 37.71 -34.22 -12.64
CA GLU A 348 38.49 -35.36 -13.12
C GLU A 348 37.64 -36.60 -13.42
N LYS A 349 36.56 -36.81 -12.66
CA LYS A 349 35.74 -38.03 -12.76
C LYS A 349 34.47 -37.84 -13.57
N TYR A 350 33.94 -36.62 -13.68
CA TYR A 350 32.66 -36.38 -14.35
C TYR A 350 32.70 -36.70 -15.86
N ASN A 351 31.58 -37.22 -16.36
CA ASN A 351 31.32 -37.49 -17.78
C ASN A 351 29.81 -37.38 -18.03
N SER A 352 29.41 -36.73 -19.12
CA SER A 352 28.01 -36.54 -19.52
C SER A 352 27.23 -37.85 -19.69
N ALA A 353 27.91 -38.98 -19.89
CA ALA A 353 27.30 -40.31 -19.86
C ALA A 353 26.66 -40.67 -18.51
N PHE A 354 27.02 -40.02 -17.40
CA PHE A 354 26.39 -40.21 -16.10
C PHE A 354 25.00 -39.57 -15.98
N LYS A 355 24.61 -38.67 -16.92
CA LYS A 355 23.33 -37.94 -16.88
C LYS A 355 23.10 -37.17 -15.57
N LEU A 356 24.16 -36.55 -15.05
CA LEU A 356 24.12 -35.78 -13.81
C LEU A 356 24.37 -34.27 -14.05
N ASN A 357 24.24 -33.79 -15.29
CA ASN A 357 24.57 -32.42 -15.71
C ASN A 357 23.88 -31.37 -14.80
N GLU A 358 22.58 -31.52 -14.56
CA GLU A 358 21.79 -30.59 -13.72
C GLU A 358 22.23 -30.58 -12.25
N LYS A 359 22.81 -31.68 -11.74
CA LYS A 359 23.25 -31.81 -10.34
C LYS A 359 24.71 -31.41 -10.13
N VAL A 360 25.57 -31.65 -11.11
CA VAL A 360 27.02 -31.42 -11.01
C VAL A 360 27.40 -30.00 -11.44
N LEU A 361 26.70 -29.42 -12.41
CA LEU A 361 26.96 -28.05 -12.88
C LEU A 361 26.87 -27.00 -11.74
N PRO A 362 25.84 -27.03 -10.86
CA PRO A 362 25.80 -26.14 -9.68
C PRO A 362 27.01 -26.31 -8.77
N VAL A 363 27.48 -27.54 -8.53
CA VAL A 363 28.66 -27.81 -7.71
C VAL A 363 29.92 -27.24 -8.37
N GLY A 364 30.07 -27.38 -9.69
CA GLY A 364 31.18 -26.77 -10.43
C GLY A 364 31.23 -25.26 -10.28
N LYS A 365 30.08 -24.57 -10.31
CA LYS A 365 30.00 -23.11 -10.09
C LYS A 365 30.45 -22.72 -8.69
N VAL A 366 30.02 -23.47 -7.66
CA VAL A 366 30.45 -23.27 -6.27
C VAL A 366 31.96 -23.43 -6.13
N VAL A 367 32.55 -24.43 -6.81
CA VAL A 367 33.98 -24.66 -6.80
C VAL A 367 34.74 -23.49 -7.41
N VAL A 368 34.30 -22.94 -8.55
CA VAL A 368 34.91 -21.74 -9.14
C VAL A 368 34.89 -20.58 -8.14
N SER A 369 33.73 -20.34 -7.50
CA SER A 369 33.59 -19.30 -6.48
C SER A 369 34.50 -19.55 -5.26
N ALA A 370 34.78 -20.81 -4.91
CA ALA A 370 35.73 -21.15 -3.86
C ALA A 370 37.18 -20.82 -4.25
N TYR A 371 37.61 -21.16 -5.47
CA TYR A 371 38.91 -20.74 -6.01
C TYR A 371 39.06 -19.21 -6.04
N THR A 372 37.98 -18.48 -6.32
CA THR A 372 37.95 -17.01 -6.23
C THR A 372 38.17 -16.52 -4.80
N LYS A 373 37.42 -17.04 -3.82
CA LYS A 373 37.53 -16.66 -2.40
C LYS A 373 38.93 -16.93 -1.85
N ASN A 374 39.58 -18.02 -2.27
CA ASN A 374 40.91 -18.40 -1.81
C ASN A 374 42.06 -17.73 -2.61
N ARG A 375 41.77 -16.86 -3.59
CA ARG A 375 42.76 -16.19 -4.46
C ARG A 375 43.58 -17.16 -5.33
N GLU A 376 43.03 -18.33 -5.63
CA GLU A 376 43.65 -19.40 -6.44
C GLU A 376 43.05 -19.51 -7.85
N LEU A 377 42.24 -18.54 -8.27
CA LEU A 377 41.51 -18.57 -9.54
C LEU A 377 42.44 -18.70 -10.77
N VAL A 378 43.66 -18.15 -10.74
CA VAL A 378 44.64 -18.32 -11.84
C VAL A 378 45.03 -19.79 -12.05
N ASP A 379 45.25 -20.53 -10.96
CA ASP A 379 45.58 -21.95 -11.03
C ASP A 379 44.41 -22.77 -11.57
N PHE A 380 43.18 -22.39 -11.20
CA PHE A 380 41.98 -23.00 -11.77
C PHE A 380 41.92 -22.79 -13.29
N LEU A 381 42.05 -21.54 -13.75
CA LEU A 381 41.93 -21.17 -15.18
C LEU A 381 43.03 -21.80 -16.06
N ILE A 382 44.25 -21.96 -15.55
CA ILE A 382 45.38 -22.44 -16.36
C ILE A 382 45.59 -23.96 -16.24
N LYS A 383 45.23 -24.59 -15.10
CA LYS A 383 45.57 -25.99 -14.83
C LYS A 383 44.37 -26.92 -14.68
N VAL A 384 43.28 -26.46 -14.07
CA VAL A 384 42.12 -27.31 -13.73
C VAL A 384 41.08 -27.26 -14.83
N TRP A 385 40.64 -26.07 -15.23
CA TRP A 385 39.57 -25.89 -16.21
C TRP A 385 39.92 -26.41 -17.62
N PRO A 386 41.14 -26.20 -18.17
CA PRO A 386 41.49 -26.76 -19.48
C PRO A 386 41.43 -28.29 -19.53
N LYS A 387 41.80 -28.95 -18.43
CA LYS A 387 41.69 -30.42 -18.31
C LYS A 387 40.25 -30.88 -18.22
N ALA A 388 39.38 -30.09 -17.60
CA ALA A 388 37.94 -30.36 -17.51
C ALA A 388 37.28 -30.23 -18.89
N ILE A 389 37.56 -29.16 -19.64
CA ILE A 389 37.05 -28.95 -21.00
C ILE A 389 37.49 -30.10 -21.92
N GLY A 390 38.76 -30.51 -21.85
CA GLY A 390 39.25 -31.66 -22.62
C GLY A 390 38.62 -33.02 -22.25
N LYS A 391 37.77 -33.08 -21.21
CA LYS A 391 37.03 -34.28 -20.80
C LYS A 391 35.56 -34.23 -21.20
N ASP A 392 34.92 -33.07 -21.11
CA ASP A 392 33.48 -32.94 -21.32
C ASP A 392 33.08 -31.50 -21.71
N GLU A 393 32.18 -31.38 -22.69
CA GLU A 393 31.63 -30.13 -23.22
C GLU A 393 30.70 -29.40 -22.23
N LEU A 394 30.37 -30.01 -21.08
CA LEU A 394 29.64 -29.29 -20.02
C LEU A 394 30.42 -28.07 -19.52
N TRP A 395 31.76 -28.13 -19.56
CA TRP A 395 32.63 -27.13 -18.94
C TRP A 395 33.00 -25.95 -19.84
N ASP A 396 32.77 -26.02 -21.15
CA ASP A 396 32.89 -24.90 -22.10
C ASP A 396 31.52 -24.33 -22.53
N GLY A 397 30.43 -24.86 -22.01
CA GLY A 397 29.08 -24.33 -22.21
C GLY A 397 28.89 -22.89 -21.71
N GLU A 398 27.98 -22.16 -22.38
CA GLU A 398 27.73 -20.72 -22.14
C GLU A 398 27.42 -20.39 -20.67
N GLU A 399 26.63 -21.23 -20.00
CA GLU A 399 26.22 -21.02 -18.60
C GLU A 399 27.40 -21.08 -17.62
N PHE A 400 28.36 -21.98 -17.86
CA PHE A 400 29.55 -22.11 -17.02
C PHE A 400 30.55 -20.99 -17.31
N VAL A 401 30.79 -20.70 -18.59
CA VAL A 401 31.67 -19.61 -19.04
C VAL A 401 31.20 -18.26 -18.51
N ALA A 402 29.89 -17.99 -18.51
CA ALA A 402 29.31 -16.77 -17.95
C ALA A 402 29.54 -16.65 -16.43
N HIS A 403 29.44 -17.75 -15.68
CA HIS A 403 29.75 -17.77 -14.25
C HIS A 403 31.23 -17.47 -13.99
N VAL A 404 32.13 -18.10 -14.76
CA VAL A 404 33.58 -17.84 -14.65
C VAL A 404 33.90 -16.39 -15.01
N ALA A 405 33.25 -15.81 -16.03
CA ALA A 405 33.41 -14.40 -16.42
C ALA A 405 33.10 -13.44 -15.26
N HIS A 406 32.08 -13.73 -14.45
CA HIS A 406 31.74 -12.94 -13.27
C HIS A 406 32.83 -12.97 -12.20
N CYS A 407 33.61 -14.06 -12.13
CA CYS A 407 34.72 -14.20 -11.19
C CYS A 407 36.01 -13.46 -11.64
N VAL A 408 36.09 -12.97 -12.88
CA VAL A 408 37.29 -12.30 -13.42
C VAL A 408 37.58 -10.98 -12.72
N SER A 409 36.57 -10.27 -12.23
CA SER A 409 36.74 -9.00 -11.50
C SER A 409 37.57 -9.11 -10.21
N PHE A 410 37.76 -10.34 -9.70
CA PHE A 410 38.56 -10.62 -8.50
C PHE A 410 40.05 -10.85 -8.80
N LEU A 411 40.45 -10.93 -10.07
CA LEU A 411 41.85 -11.07 -10.48
C LEU A 411 42.54 -9.70 -10.54
N SER A 412 43.81 -9.66 -10.14
CA SER A 412 44.67 -8.49 -10.37
C SER A 412 45.16 -8.43 -11.82
N GLU A 413 45.60 -7.25 -12.26
CA GLU A 413 46.18 -7.01 -13.59
C GLU A 413 47.25 -8.04 -13.97
N LYS A 414 48.26 -8.26 -13.10
CA LYS A 414 49.33 -9.23 -13.34
C LYS A 414 48.80 -10.66 -13.52
N GLN A 415 47.76 -11.02 -12.78
CA GLN A 415 47.13 -12.34 -12.86
C GLN A 415 46.37 -12.52 -14.18
N ILE A 416 45.67 -11.48 -14.66
CA ILE A 416 45.00 -11.54 -15.96
C ILE A 416 46.04 -11.61 -17.09
N THR A 417 47.10 -10.79 -17.05
CA THR A 417 48.21 -10.88 -18.02
C THR A 417 48.77 -12.31 -18.10
N GLN A 418 49.03 -12.94 -16.96
CA GLN A 418 49.52 -14.32 -16.91
C GLN A 418 48.54 -15.31 -17.56
N VAL A 419 47.24 -15.18 -17.32
CA VAL A 419 46.20 -16.06 -17.91
C VAL A 419 46.09 -15.84 -19.42
N VAL A 420 46.11 -14.58 -19.87
CA VAL A 420 46.02 -14.20 -21.29
C VAL A 420 47.22 -14.75 -22.06
N GLU A 421 48.45 -14.56 -21.56
CA GLU A 421 49.65 -15.09 -22.21
C GLU A 421 49.67 -16.63 -22.25
N ALA A 422 49.25 -17.28 -21.15
CA ALA A 422 49.17 -18.73 -21.07
C ALA A 422 48.10 -19.33 -22.01
N SER A 423 47.02 -18.60 -22.28
CA SER A 423 45.89 -19.09 -23.10
C SER A 423 46.29 -19.46 -24.52
N SER A 424 47.31 -18.81 -25.09
CA SER A 424 47.83 -19.10 -26.44
C SER A 424 48.50 -20.48 -26.56
N ARG A 425 48.82 -21.12 -25.42
CA ARG A 425 49.52 -22.42 -25.35
C ARG A 425 48.59 -23.59 -25.03
N LEU A 426 47.29 -23.32 -24.85
CA LEU A 426 46.26 -24.31 -24.54
C LEU A 426 45.60 -24.84 -25.83
N SER A 427 44.70 -25.83 -25.71
CA SER A 427 43.90 -26.28 -26.85
C SER A 427 42.92 -25.18 -27.29
N THR A 428 42.54 -25.18 -28.57
CA THR A 428 41.68 -24.15 -29.17
C THR A 428 40.37 -23.95 -28.41
N GLU A 429 39.75 -25.02 -27.93
CA GLU A 429 38.49 -25.03 -27.18
C GLU A 429 38.67 -24.41 -25.79
N ALA A 430 39.74 -24.79 -25.08
CA ALA A 430 40.06 -24.22 -23.77
C ALA A 430 40.44 -22.74 -23.89
N SER A 431 41.22 -22.37 -24.91
CA SER A 431 41.55 -20.98 -25.22
C SER A 431 40.29 -20.16 -25.53
N ALA A 432 39.34 -20.72 -26.29
CA ALA A 432 38.07 -20.07 -26.60
C ALA A 432 37.26 -19.77 -25.33
N ALA A 433 37.07 -20.76 -24.46
CA ALA A 433 36.29 -20.61 -23.23
C ALA A 433 36.94 -19.62 -22.25
N ILE A 434 38.26 -19.70 -22.07
CA ILE A 434 39.01 -18.82 -21.17
C ILE A 434 39.04 -17.39 -21.69
N LEU A 435 39.39 -17.17 -22.95
CA LEU A 435 39.45 -15.82 -23.53
C LEU A 435 38.06 -15.19 -23.58
N THR A 436 37.01 -15.97 -23.83
CA THR A 436 35.62 -15.50 -23.75
C THR A 436 35.25 -15.08 -22.32
N ALA A 437 35.58 -15.90 -21.31
CA ALA A 437 35.33 -15.55 -19.91
C ALA A 437 36.10 -14.29 -19.48
N ILE A 438 37.39 -14.19 -19.83
CA ILE A 438 38.23 -13.03 -19.51
C ILE A 438 37.68 -11.77 -20.19
N THR A 439 37.48 -11.80 -21.51
CA THR A 439 37.02 -10.61 -22.24
C THR A 439 35.61 -10.18 -21.84
N LYS A 440 34.69 -11.11 -21.55
CA LYS A 440 33.36 -10.81 -21.01
C LYS A 440 33.43 -10.27 -19.58
N GLY A 441 34.31 -10.82 -18.75
CA GLY A 441 34.52 -10.38 -17.36
C GLY A 441 35.22 -9.03 -17.22
N LEU A 442 35.95 -8.58 -18.25
CA LEU A 442 36.57 -7.26 -18.30
C LEU A 442 35.59 -6.14 -18.66
N MET A 443 34.43 -6.44 -19.28
CA MET A 443 33.42 -5.45 -19.64
C MET A 443 32.95 -4.57 -18.45
N PRO A 444 32.68 -5.13 -17.24
CA PRO A 444 32.38 -4.33 -16.05
C PRO A 444 33.61 -3.82 -15.27
N ALA A 445 34.85 -4.09 -15.73
CA ALA A 445 36.06 -3.74 -15.00
C ALA A 445 36.42 -2.23 -15.13
N SER A 446 37.30 -1.74 -14.24
CA SER A 446 37.70 -0.33 -14.26
C SER A 446 38.48 0.02 -15.54
N PRO A 447 38.30 1.23 -16.14
CA PRO A 447 39.00 1.62 -17.37
C PRO A 447 40.53 1.56 -17.26
N LYS A 448 41.09 1.85 -16.07
CA LYS A 448 42.53 1.76 -15.80
C LYS A 448 43.08 0.34 -15.94
N MET A 449 42.32 -0.64 -15.46
CA MET A 449 42.68 -2.05 -15.55
C MET A 449 42.55 -2.58 -16.98
N VAL A 450 41.54 -2.11 -17.73
CA VAL A 450 41.38 -2.49 -19.14
C VAL A 450 42.57 -1.98 -19.97
N GLU A 451 42.95 -0.70 -19.81
CA GLU A 451 44.05 -0.10 -20.57
C GLU A 451 45.41 -0.73 -20.25
N SER A 452 45.67 -1.09 -18.99
CA SER A 452 46.95 -1.73 -18.63
C SER A 452 47.12 -3.14 -19.22
N LEU A 453 46.03 -3.85 -19.51
CA LEU A 453 46.05 -5.19 -20.13
C LEU A 453 46.17 -5.17 -21.66
N LYS A 454 46.05 -4.00 -22.28
CA LYS A 454 46.13 -3.81 -23.73
C LYS A 454 47.40 -4.40 -24.37
N PRO A 455 48.63 -4.24 -23.81
CA PRO A 455 49.83 -4.84 -24.38
C PRO A 455 49.78 -6.39 -24.43
N SER A 456 49.17 -7.03 -23.42
CA SER A 456 49.06 -8.48 -23.35
C SER A 456 48.15 -9.03 -24.46
N PHE A 457 47.04 -8.36 -24.75
CA PHE A 457 46.15 -8.74 -25.86
C PHE A 457 46.78 -8.48 -27.24
N HIS A 458 47.60 -7.43 -27.38
CA HIS A 458 48.36 -7.18 -28.62
C HIS A 458 49.35 -8.32 -28.91
N GLN A 459 50.02 -8.87 -27.90
CA GLN A 459 50.97 -9.98 -28.07
C GLN A 459 50.31 -11.26 -28.60
N ILE A 460 49.04 -11.51 -28.26
CA ILE A 460 48.30 -12.70 -28.71
C ILE A 460 47.33 -12.42 -29.86
N GLN A 461 47.34 -11.21 -30.42
CA GLN A 461 46.39 -10.78 -31.44
C GLN A 461 46.48 -11.63 -32.72
N ASP A 462 47.68 -12.00 -33.15
CA ASP A 462 47.87 -12.86 -34.32
C ASP A 462 47.24 -14.25 -34.12
N PHE A 463 47.35 -14.81 -32.91
CA PHE A 463 46.70 -16.08 -32.54
C PHE A 463 45.16 -15.95 -32.57
N ILE A 464 44.63 -14.84 -32.03
CA ILE A 464 43.19 -14.56 -32.04
C ILE A 464 42.67 -14.41 -33.48
N ASN A 465 43.41 -13.71 -34.33
CA ASN A 465 43.02 -13.48 -35.72
C ASN A 465 43.22 -14.71 -36.62
N ALA A 466 44.10 -15.64 -36.28
CA ALA A 466 44.27 -16.89 -37.02
C ALA A 466 43.10 -17.90 -36.84
N SER A 467 42.34 -17.80 -35.74
CA SER A 467 41.36 -18.82 -35.35
C SER A 467 39.95 -18.53 -35.86
N SER A 468 39.32 -19.37 -36.69
CA SER A 468 37.99 -19.07 -37.26
C SER A 468 36.89 -18.82 -36.21
N ASN A 469 36.91 -19.55 -35.10
CA ASN A 469 35.79 -19.63 -34.14
C ASN A 469 35.81 -18.55 -33.03
N PHE A 470 36.63 -17.50 -33.16
CA PHE A 470 36.84 -16.49 -32.09
C PHE A 470 36.03 -15.20 -32.28
N TRP A 471 34.87 -15.26 -32.95
CA TRP A 471 34.05 -14.07 -33.20
C TRP A 471 33.60 -13.35 -31.93
N GLN A 472 33.17 -14.08 -30.90
CA GLN A 472 32.79 -13.50 -29.61
C GLN A 472 33.95 -12.77 -28.93
N ILE A 473 35.16 -13.35 -28.97
CA ILE A 473 36.37 -12.75 -28.40
C ILE A 473 36.72 -11.45 -29.14
N ARG A 474 36.69 -11.46 -30.47
CA ARG A 474 36.93 -10.26 -31.30
C ARG A 474 35.93 -9.16 -30.99
N TYR A 475 34.64 -9.50 -30.91
CA TYR A 475 33.60 -8.55 -30.56
C TYR A 475 33.83 -7.93 -29.19
N ASN A 476 34.13 -8.74 -28.17
CA ASN A 476 34.43 -8.24 -26.82
C ASN A 476 35.68 -7.34 -26.81
N LEU A 477 36.74 -7.70 -27.54
CA LEU A 477 37.95 -6.87 -27.64
C LEU A 477 37.71 -5.54 -28.34
N LEU A 478 36.89 -5.50 -29.39
CA LEU A 478 36.47 -4.24 -30.03
C LEU A 478 35.60 -3.37 -29.10
N ASN A 479 34.85 -3.98 -28.19
CA ASN A 479 34.11 -3.22 -27.17
C ASN A 479 35.06 -2.62 -26.13
N LEU A 480 36.09 -3.36 -25.71
CA LEU A 480 37.07 -2.92 -24.72
C LEU A 480 38.07 -1.90 -25.26
N TYR A 481 38.60 -2.10 -26.47
CA TYR A 481 39.75 -1.37 -27.01
C TYR A 481 39.46 -0.53 -28.25
N GLY A 482 38.25 -0.62 -28.82
CA GLY A 482 37.87 0.17 -29.99
C GLY A 482 38.82 -0.04 -31.17
N THR A 483 39.32 1.05 -31.75
CA THR A 483 40.21 1.06 -32.92
C THR A 483 41.61 0.54 -32.65
N ASP A 484 42.00 0.38 -31.38
CA ASP A 484 43.33 -0.13 -31.04
C ASP A 484 43.45 -1.64 -31.27
N PHE A 485 42.34 -2.37 -31.31
CA PHE A 485 42.31 -3.78 -31.70
C PHE A 485 42.02 -3.90 -33.21
N VAL A 486 42.91 -4.55 -33.96
CA VAL A 486 42.80 -4.65 -35.42
C VAL A 486 42.29 -6.02 -35.84
N VAL A 487 41.16 -6.02 -36.54
CA VAL A 487 40.61 -7.20 -37.25
C VAL A 487 41.00 -7.11 -38.73
N PRO A 488 41.80 -8.06 -39.27
CA PRO A 488 42.19 -8.07 -40.68
C PRO A 488 41.00 -8.17 -41.64
N GLU A 489 41.02 -7.39 -42.74
CA GLU A 489 39.99 -7.43 -43.78
C GLU A 489 39.82 -8.82 -44.42
N SER A 490 40.87 -9.63 -44.45
CA SER A 490 40.85 -11.00 -44.96
C SER A 490 39.87 -11.92 -44.22
N LEU A 491 39.54 -11.61 -42.95
CA LEU A 491 38.59 -12.34 -42.11
C LEU A 491 37.15 -11.83 -42.26
N LEU A 492 36.92 -10.63 -42.81
CA LEU A 492 35.58 -10.02 -42.91
C LEU A 492 34.70 -10.63 -44.02
N LYS A 493 35.01 -11.87 -44.43
CA LYS A 493 34.17 -12.66 -45.33
C LYS A 493 32.87 -13.04 -44.61
N LEU A 494 31.82 -13.25 -45.38
CA LEU A 494 30.49 -13.58 -44.87
C LEU A 494 30.53 -14.84 -44.00
N ASP A 495 30.01 -14.73 -42.79
CA ASP A 495 29.86 -15.79 -41.79
C ASP A 495 28.41 -15.76 -41.25
N TYR A 496 27.94 -16.88 -40.71
CA TYR A 496 26.59 -17.04 -40.14
C TYR A 496 26.60 -16.92 -38.61
N ASP A 497 27.77 -16.76 -37.97
CA ASP A 497 27.90 -16.51 -36.53
C ASP A 497 27.28 -15.16 -36.12
N VAL A 498 26.52 -15.13 -35.01
CA VAL A 498 25.93 -13.89 -34.47
C VAL A 498 26.98 -12.84 -34.14
N TYR A 499 28.13 -13.26 -33.59
CA TYR A 499 29.20 -12.38 -33.20
C TYR A 499 30.01 -11.87 -34.39
N TYR A 500 29.93 -12.52 -35.56
CA TYR A 500 30.40 -11.92 -36.82
C TYR A 500 29.61 -10.65 -37.13
N HIS A 501 28.27 -10.73 -37.09
CA HIS A 501 27.42 -9.58 -37.34
C HIS A 501 27.63 -8.46 -36.31
N TYR A 502 27.77 -8.81 -35.01
CA TYR A 502 28.08 -7.83 -33.97
C TYR A 502 29.47 -7.19 -34.13
N THR A 503 30.46 -7.96 -34.56
CA THR A 503 31.80 -7.45 -34.91
C THR A 503 31.69 -6.45 -36.06
N MET A 504 30.95 -6.79 -37.14
CA MET A 504 30.73 -5.90 -38.27
C MET A 504 30.02 -4.60 -37.87
N PHE A 505 28.96 -4.66 -37.04
CA PHE A 505 28.28 -3.46 -36.56
C PHE A 505 29.16 -2.61 -35.65
N ARG A 506 29.98 -3.22 -34.79
CA ARG A 506 30.94 -2.50 -33.97
C ARG A 506 32.01 -1.82 -34.81
N LEU A 507 32.49 -2.45 -35.89
CA LEU A 507 33.45 -1.85 -36.82
C LEU A 507 32.85 -0.68 -37.61
N LEU A 508 31.55 -0.72 -37.94
CA LEU A 508 30.83 0.41 -38.53
C LEU A 508 30.69 1.56 -37.51
N GLU A 509 30.32 1.24 -36.26
CA GLU A 509 30.23 2.22 -35.16
C GLU A 509 31.56 2.94 -34.91
N LEU A 510 32.68 2.21 -35.02
CA LEU A 510 34.04 2.73 -34.91
C LEU A 510 34.58 3.40 -36.19
N SER A 511 33.79 3.44 -37.27
CA SER A 511 34.18 3.99 -38.58
C SER A 511 35.41 3.34 -39.23
N VAL A 512 35.74 2.10 -38.82
CA VAL A 512 36.83 1.30 -39.44
C VAL A 512 36.36 0.74 -40.77
N VAL A 513 35.12 0.24 -40.82
CA VAL A 513 34.44 -0.17 -42.04
C VAL A 513 33.49 0.96 -42.45
N LYS A 514 33.51 1.35 -43.73
CA LYS A 514 32.71 2.47 -44.25
C LYS A 514 31.36 2.05 -44.84
N CYS A 515 31.18 0.78 -45.16
CA CYS A 515 29.95 0.31 -45.81
C CYS A 515 29.56 -1.09 -45.35
N TYR A 516 28.26 -1.30 -45.24
CA TYR A 516 27.65 -2.61 -45.07
C TYR A 516 26.86 -2.91 -46.33
N SER A 517 27.40 -3.76 -47.21
CA SER A 517 26.84 -3.99 -48.55
C SER A 517 25.40 -4.51 -48.50
N GLU A 518 24.60 -4.27 -49.55
CA GLU A 518 23.24 -4.80 -49.62
C GLU A 518 23.18 -6.33 -49.49
N LYS A 519 24.22 -7.04 -49.97
CA LYS A 519 24.33 -8.49 -49.81
C LYS A 519 24.47 -8.89 -48.33
N GLN A 520 25.28 -8.16 -47.56
CA GLN A 520 25.45 -8.35 -46.12
C GLN A 520 24.17 -8.01 -45.35
N GLN A 521 23.49 -6.92 -45.72
CA GLN A 521 22.19 -6.54 -45.15
C GLN A 521 21.15 -7.64 -45.33
N ARG A 522 21.01 -8.19 -46.55
CA ARG A 522 20.07 -9.28 -46.84
C ARG A 522 20.40 -10.55 -46.08
N GLN A 523 21.68 -10.93 -45.99
CA GLN A 523 22.09 -12.11 -45.22
C GLN A 523 21.79 -11.94 -43.72
N PHE A 524 22.03 -10.75 -43.16
CA PHE A 524 21.69 -10.47 -41.77
C PHE A 524 20.18 -10.54 -41.50
N ILE A 525 19.35 -10.03 -42.42
CA ILE A 525 17.90 -10.15 -42.31
C ILE A 525 17.47 -11.62 -42.34
N LEU A 526 18.06 -12.45 -43.20
CA LEU A 526 17.81 -13.90 -43.23
C LEU A 526 18.24 -14.58 -41.93
N PHE A 527 19.43 -14.26 -41.42
CA PHE A 527 19.92 -14.76 -40.14
C PHE A 527 18.97 -14.44 -38.99
N LEU A 528 18.46 -13.20 -38.91
CA LEU A 528 17.50 -12.80 -37.87
C LEU A 528 16.15 -13.51 -38.01
N ARG A 529 15.72 -13.82 -39.24
CA ARG A 529 14.50 -14.60 -39.48
C ARG A 529 14.64 -16.02 -38.95
N ASP A 530 15.80 -16.64 -39.12
CA ASP A 530 16.11 -17.98 -38.61
C ASP A 530 16.32 -17.99 -37.07
N ASN A 531 16.64 -16.84 -36.48
CA ASN A 531 16.94 -16.66 -35.04
C ASN A 531 16.07 -15.57 -34.40
N SER A 532 14.74 -15.71 -34.50
CA SER A 532 13.76 -14.68 -34.10
C SER A 532 13.84 -14.26 -32.63
N SER A 533 14.33 -15.12 -31.74
CA SER A 533 14.54 -14.81 -30.30
C SER A 533 15.57 -13.71 -30.06
N LEU A 534 16.48 -13.46 -30.99
CA LEU A 534 17.54 -12.44 -30.86
C LEU A 534 17.04 -11.03 -31.22
N VAL A 535 15.95 -10.92 -31.97
CA VAL A 535 15.47 -9.67 -32.58
C VAL A 535 15.36 -8.50 -31.58
N PRO A 536 14.73 -8.64 -30.39
CA PRO A 536 14.63 -7.52 -29.44
C PRO A 536 16.00 -7.01 -28.98
N SER A 537 16.91 -7.92 -28.63
CA SER A 537 18.25 -7.58 -28.14
C SER A 537 19.10 -6.87 -29.20
N VAL A 538 18.96 -7.28 -30.46
CA VAL A 538 19.67 -6.71 -31.59
C VAL A 538 19.16 -5.31 -31.90
N PHE A 539 17.84 -5.14 -31.97
CA PHE A 539 17.24 -3.83 -32.22
C PHE A 539 17.59 -2.83 -31.14
N TYR A 540 17.61 -3.24 -29.86
CA TYR A 540 17.99 -2.39 -28.75
C TYR A 540 19.40 -1.80 -28.90
N ARG A 541 20.38 -2.60 -29.33
CA ARG A 541 21.79 -2.14 -29.42
C ARG A 541 22.13 -1.42 -30.72
N TRP A 542 21.52 -1.81 -31.85
CA TRP A 542 22.03 -1.50 -33.19
C TRP A 542 21.10 -0.63 -34.06
N PHE A 543 20.01 -0.08 -33.51
CA PHE A 543 19.06 0.73 -34.29
C PHE A 543 19.69 1.94 -35.00
N VAL A 544 20.71 2.57 -34.41
CA VAL A 544 21.43 3.70 -35.05
C VAL A 544 22.16 3.24 -36.31
N ILE A 545 22.81 2.07 -36.25
CA ILE A 545 23.49 1.48 -37.41
C ILE A 545 22.49 1.12 -38.49
N PHE A 546 21.31 0.60 -38.11
CA PHE A 546 20.24 0.34 -39.07
C PHE A 546 19.75 1.62 -39.74
N ASN A 547 19.59 2.71 -38.99
CA ASN A 547 19.15 3.99 -39.53
C ASN A 547 20.14 4.58 -40.55
N GLU A 548 21.44 4.48 -40.29
CA GLU A 548 22.48 5.11 -41.10
C GLU A 548 23.00 4.22 -42.25
N CYS A 549 23.13 2.91 -42.04
CA CYS A 549 23.83 2.02 -42.97
C CYS A 549 22.90 1.19 -43.86
N PHE A 550 21.64 0.97 -43.48
CA PHE A 550 20.72 0.14 -44.27
C PHE A 550 19.97 0.98 -45.30
N SER A 551 19.68 0.37 -46.46
CA SER A 551 18.81 1.01 -47.46
C SER A 551 17.35 1.00 -46.99
N GLY A 552 16.54 1.98 -47.41
CA GLY A 552 15.15 2.10 -46.94
C GLY A 552 14.29 0.85 -47.20
N GLU A 553 14.53 0.13 -48.29
CA GLU A 553 13.86 -1.14 -48.57
C GLU A 553 14.29 -2.26 -47.61
N ASN A 554 15.58 -2.34 -47.28
CA ASN A 554 16.08 -3.31 -46.31
C ASN A 554 15.66 -2.95 -44.87
N ILE A 555 15.51 -1.66 -44.53
CA ILE A 555 14.94 -1.21 -43.24
C ILE A 555 13.49 -1.68 -43.13
N ILE A 556 12.69 -1.59 -44.20
CA ILE A 556 11.31 -2.11 -44.19
C ILE A 556 11.27 -3.61 -43.95
N GLU A 557 12.07 -4.38 -44.68
CA GLU A 557 12.09 -5.84 -44.49
C GLU A 557 12.58 -6.22 -43.08
N LEU A 558 13.57 -5.50 -42.55
CA LEU A 558 14.06 -5.68 -41.18
C LEU A 558 12.96 -5.33 -40.15
N LEU A 559 12.22 -4.24 -40.34
CA LEU A 559 11.10 -3.84 -39.47
C LEU A 559 9.94 -4.85 -39.52
N LYS A 560 9.64 -5.43 -40.68
CA LYS A 560 8.61 -6.48 -40.78
C LYS A 560 8.96 -7.69 -39.91
N VAL A 561 10.21 -8.18 -40.01
CA VAL A 561 10.71 -9.26 -39.15
C VAL A 561 10.65 -8.85 -37.66
N ALA A 562 10.94 -7.59 -37.36
CA ALA A 562 10.90 -7.09 -35.99
C ALA A 562 9.49 -7.07 -35.39
N LEU A 563 8.53 -6.54 -36.16
CA LEU A 563 7.14 -6.41 -35.73
C LEU A 563 6.51 -7.77 -35.38
N GLU A 564 6.90 -8.86 -36.04
CA GLU A 564 6.46 -10.23 -35.70
C GLU A 564 6.80 -10.65 -34.26
N THR A 565 7.83 -10.04 -33.65
CA THR A 565 8.32 -10.38 -32.29
C THR A 565 7.81 -9.46 -31.17
N ASN A 566 6.89 -8.54 -31.46
CA ASN A 566 6.39 -7.51 -30.52
C ASN A 566 7.49 -6.64 -29.86
N PHE A 567 8.62 -6.43 -30.54
CA PHE A 567 9.76 -5.69 -29.97
C PHE A 567 9.44 -4.25 -29.48
N LEU A 568 8.41 -3.60 -30.06
CA LEU A 568 7.98 -2.24 -29.71
C LEU A 568 7.39 -2.08 -28.29
N GLU A 569 7.16 -3.17 -27.54
CA GLU A 569 6.73 -3.08 -26.13
C GLU A 569 7.86 -2.65 -25.18
N ASN A 570 9.13 -2.90 -25.56
CA ASN A 570 10.29 -2.76 -24.68
C ASN A 570 11.33 -1.74 -25.19
N ILE A 571 10.90 -0.72 -25.95
CA ILE A 571 11.82 0.24 -26.60
C ILE A 571 11.83 1.59 -25.90
N ASP A 572 13.04 2.12 -25.72
CA ASP A 572 13.32 3.44 -25.16
C ASP A 572 13.06 4.59 -26.16
N GLY A 573 12.92 5.82 -25.64
CA GLY A 573 12.62 7.02 -26.42
C GLY A 573 13.59 7.31 -27.57
N GLU A 574 14.88 6.96 -27.44
CA GLU A 574 15.95 7.22 -28.41
C GLU A 574 15.72 6.55 -29.77
N PHE A 575 15.02 5.41 -29.79
CA PHE A 575 14.65 4.74 -31.02
C PHE A 575 13.74 5.61 -31.89
N PHE A 576 12.85 6.38 -31.27
CA PHE A 576 11.93 7.26 -31.98
C PHE A 576 12.60 8.58 -32.43
N GLU A 577 13.89 8.77 -32.19
CA GLU A 577 14.65 9.88 -32.78
C GLU A 577 15.20 9.54 -34.18
N GLN A 578 15.17 8.26 -34.57
CA GLN A 578 15.74 7.75 -35.82
C GLN A 578 14.84 8.02 -37.03
N ARG A 579 15.19 9.06 -37.81
CA ARG A 579 14.33 9.58 -38.89
C ARG A 579 14.06 8.59 -40.02
N ASN A 580 15.06 7.82 -40.46
CA ASN A 580 14.87 6.88 -41.58
C ASN A 580 14.02 5.69 -41.15
N ILE A 581 14.26 5.19 -39.93
CA ILE A 581 13.44 4.13 -39.32
C ILE A 581 11.99 4.61 -39.17
N LEU A 582 11.76 5.79 -38.58
CA LEU A 582 10.41 6.34 -38.44
C LEU A 582 9.70 6.55 -39.77
N SER A 583 10.41 7.06 -40.78
CA SER A 583 9.86 7.24 -42.12
C SER A 583 9.44 5.90 -42.74
N CYS A 584 10.28 4.86 -42.60
CA CYS A 584 9.97 3.51 -43.07
C CYS A 584 8.82 2.86 -42.28
N MET A 585 8.79 3.02 -40.95
CA MET A 585 7.69 2.56 -40.10
C MET A 585 6.37 3.23 -40.47
N THR A 586 6.38 4.55 -40.70
CA THR A 586 5.17 5.27 -41.08
C THR A 586 4.70 4.85 -42.46
N ARG A 587 5.61 4.56 -43.40
CA ARG A 587 5.28 3.96 -44.70
C ARG A 587 4.60 2.59 -44.52
N ILE A 588 5.12 1.71 -43.66
CA ILE A 588 4.48 0.43 -43.31
C ILE A 588 3.06 0.65 -42.74
N PHE A 589 2.90 1.62 -41.83
CA PHE A 589 1.60 1.93 -41.22
C PHE A 589 0.59 2.49 -42.22
N ILE A 590 1.03 3.16 -43.28
CA ILE A 590 0.15 3.68 -44.34
C ILE A 590 -0.17 2.58 -45.36
N ASP A 591 0.81 1.76 -45.73
CA ASP A 591 0.66 0.70 -46.74
C ASP A 591 -0.18 -0.48 -46.24
N ASP A 592 0.00 -0.89 -44.98
CA ASP A 592 -0.83 -1.90 -44.31
C ASP A 592 -1.21 -1.49 -42.86
N PRO A 593 -2.20 -0.59 -42.72
CA PRO A 593 -2.64 -0.10 -41.42
C PRO A 593 -3.30 -1.18 -40.55
N LEU A 594 -3.93 -2.20 -41.16
CA LEU A 594 -4.72 -3.20 -40.45
C LEU A 594 -3.83 -4.16 -39.66
N SER A 595 -2.72 -4.61 -40.25
CA SER A 595 -1.73 -5.42 -39.54
C SER A 595 -0.96 -4.60 -38.50
N SER A 596 -1.01 -3.27 -38.62
CA SER A 596 -0.21 -2.33 -37.81
C SER A 596 -0.95 -1.68 -36.63
N LEU A 597 -2.26 -1.91 -36.45
CA LEU A 597 -3.10 -1.18 -35.48
C LEU A 597 -2.53 -1.15 -34.07
N LYS A 598 -2.04 -2.30 -33.57
CA LYS A 598 -1.47 -2.42 -32.23
C LYS A 598 -0.18 -1.62 -32.03
N TYR A 599 0.52 -1.27 -33.09
CA TYR A 599 1.82 -0.59 -33.02
C TYR A 599 1.71 0.93 -33.16
N ILE A 600 0.65 1.43 -33.81
CA ILE A 600 0.44 2.87 -34.04
C ILE A 600 0.40 3.64 -32.73
N THR A 601 -0.21 3.06 -31.70
CA THR A 601 -0.34 3.64 -30.35
C THR A 601 0.94 3.58 -29.51
N ASN A 602 1.90 2.73 -29.89
CA ASN A 602 3.19 2.61 -29.19
C ASN A 602 4.18 3.70 -29.60
N VAL A 603 3.93 4.39 -30.72
CA VAL A 603 4.80 5.46 -31.21
C VAL A 603 4.34 6.79 -30.63
N PRO A 604 5.20 7.56 -29.92
CA PRO A 604 4.82 8.85 -29.35
C PRO A 604 4.26 9.82 -30.39
N LEU A 605 3.22 10.58 -30.01
CA LEU A 605 2.53 11.51 -30.90
C LEU A 605 3.43 12.55 -31.59
N VAL A 606 4.51 12.96 -30.91
CA VAL A 606 5.49 13.94 -31.41
C VAL A 606 6.25 13.41 -32.64
N CYS A 607 6.38 12.09 -32.78
CA CYS A 607 7.12 11.44 -33.86
C CYS A 607 6.32 11.40 -35.17
N TYR A 608 5.01 11.61 -35.11
CA TYR A 608 4.16 11.71 -36.29
C TYR A 608 4.23 13.12 -36.89
N SER A 609 5.02 13.27 -37.95
CA SER A 609 5.07 14.52 -38.73
C SER A 609 3.73 14.81 -39.43
N ARG A 610 3.42 16.09 -39.64
CA ARG A 610 2.07 16.55 -40.08
C ARG A 610 1.56 15.88 -41.37
N GLY A 611 2.41 15.70 -42.37
CA GLY A 611 2.04 15.13 -43.67
C GLY A 611 1.67 13.64 -43.56
N PRO A 612 2.60 12.76 -43.17
CA PRO A 612 2.33 11.34 -42.97
C PRO A 612 1.19 11.08 -41.97
N LYS A 613 1.06 11.90 -40.92
CA LYS A 613 -0.07 11.82 -39.99
C LYS A 613 -1.41 12.07 -40.67
N LYS A 614 -1.49 13.07 -41.54
CA LYS A 614 -2.68 13.36 -42.35
C LYS A 614 -3.01 12.18 -43.26
N ASP A 615 -2.02 11.62 -43.93
CA ASP A 615 -2.21 10.50 -44.86
C ASP A 615 -2.65 9.23 -44.11
N LEU A 616 -2.06 8.96 -42.94
CA LEU A 616 -2.47 7.87 -42.06
C LEU A 616 -3.90 8.08 -41.53
N LEU A 617 -4.25 9.27 -41.04
CA LEU A 617 -5.60 9.59 -40.57
C LEU A 617 -6.64 9.42 -41.68
N ASN A 618 -6.34 9.88 -42.90
CA ASN A 618 -7.23 9.72 -44.05
C ASN A 618 -7.41 8.23 -44.42
N THR A 619 -6.33 7.45 -44.39
CA THR A 619 -6.36 6.02 -44.69
C THR A 619 -7.13 5.23 -43.62
N LEU A 620 -6.86 5.48 -42.34
CA LEU A 620 -7.60 4.88 -41.22
C LEU A 620 -9.09 5.26 -41.26
N THR A 621 -9.41 6.51 -41.58
CA THR A 621 -10.81 6.95 -41.72
C THR A 621 -11.52 6.18 -42.83
N LYS A 622 -10.88 6.02 -43.99
CA LYS A 622 -11.42 5.23 -45.11
C LYS A 622 -11.61 3.75 -44.70
N ILE A 623 -10.59 3.15 -44.08
CA ILE A 623 -10.64 1.76 -43.62
C ILE A 623 -11.76 1.57 -42.59
N TYR A 624 -11.96 2.49 -41.65
CA TYR A 624 -13.05 2.35 -40.69
C TYR A 624 -14.42 2.43 -41.38
N ILE A 625 -14.60 3.33 -42.35
CA ILE A 625 -15.84 3.44 -43.13
C ILE A 625 -16.17 2.12 -43.84
N GLU A 626 -15.16 1.43 -44.38
CA GLU A 626 -15.31 0.17 -45.10
C GLU A 626 -15.42 -1.06 -44.17
N SER A 627 -14.58 -1.15 -43.14
CA SER A 627 -14.38 -2.35 -42.32
C SER A 627 -15.10 -2.35 -40.96
N ARG A 628 -15.44 -1.17 -40.43
CA ARG A 628 -16.07 -0.97 -39.10
C ARG A 628 -15.32 -1.59 -37.91
N LYS A 629 -14.00 -1.79 -38.03
CA LYS A 629 -13.16 -2.34 -36.96
C LYS A 629 -12.89 -1.31 -35.86
N GLU A 630 -13.18 -1.66 -34.61
CA GLU A 630 -13.07 -0.75 -33.45
C GLU A 630 -11.64 -0.27 -33.19
N GLY A 631 -10.64 -1.15 -33.34
CA GLY A 631 -9.23 -0.79 -33.16
C GLY A 631 -8.77 0.37 -34.07
N VAL A 632 -9.42 0.57 -35.21
CA VAL A 632 -9.13 1.71 -36.10
C VAL A 632 -9.56 3.03 -35.46
N LEU A 633 -10.72 3.06 -34.80
CA LEU A 633 -11.17 4.27 -34.07
C LEU A 633 -10.25 4.60 -32.91
N HIS A 634 -9.75 3.60 -32.21
CA HIS A 634 -8.79 3.83 -31.12
C HIS A 634 -7.52 4.52 -31.63
N CYS A 635 -6.96 4.06 -32.76
CA CYS A 635 -5.80 4.71 -33.38
C CYS A 635 -6.10 6.15 -33.84
N ILE A 636 -7.29 6.39 -34.43
CA ILE A 636 -7.70 7.74 -34.83
C ILE A 636 -7.84 8.67 -33.61
N ASP A 637 -8.46 8.19 -32.53
CA ASP A 637 -8.63 8.96 -31.29
C ASP A 637 -7.30 9.32 -30.64
N TYR A 638 -6.35 8.38 -30.60
CA TYR A 638 -4.98 8.61 -30.14
C TYR A 638 -4.29 9.68 -31.00
N LEU A 639 -4.27 9.52 -32.32
CA LEU A 639 -3.61 10.45 -33.22
C LEU A 639 -4.20 11.87 -33.10
N LEU A 640 -5.51 12.02 -32.88
CA LEU A 640 -6.18 13.32 -32.74
C LEU A 640 -6.01 14.00 -31.37
N GLU A 641 -5.28 13.41 -30.43
CA GLU A 641 -4.82 14.14 -29.24
C GLU A 641 -3.93 15.35 -29.59
N SER A 642 -3.27 15.29 -30.76
CA SER A 642 -2.65 16.45 -31.40
C SER A 642 -3.22 16.66 -32.80
N SER A 643 -3.86 17.80 -33.05
CA SER A 643 -4.50 18.08 -34.34
C SER A 643 -3.48 18.10 -35.49
N SER A 644 -3.83 17.51 -36.63
CA SER A 644 -3.08 17.64 -37.89
C SER A 644 -3.51 18.89 -38.68
N TYR A 645 -4.72 19.40 -38.41
CA TYR A 645 -5.39 20.53 -39.08
C TYR A 645 -5.61 20.37 -40.59
N GLN A 646 -5.26 19.22 -41.16
CA GLN A 646 -5.25 18.98 -42.61
C GLN A 646 -5.98 17.71 -43.03
N SER A 647 -6.25 16.80 -42.08
CA SER A 647 -6.95 15.56 -42.39
C SER A 647 -8.40 15.83 -42.76
N ASN A 648 -9.00 14.91 -43.53
CA ASN A 648 -10.37 15.05 -43.98
C ASN A 648 -11.33 15.01 -42.79
N ILE A 649 -11.07 14.18 -41.78
CA ILE A 649 -11.87 14.08 -40.56
C ILE A 649 -11.91 15.38 -39.75
N GLU A 650 -10.88 16.23 -39.84
CA GLU A 650 -10.83 17.53 -39.15
C GLU A 650 -11.48 18.67 -39.94
N ARG A 651 -11.57 18.55 -41.28
CA ARG A 651 -12.04 19.61 -42.20
C ARG A 651 -13.42 19.38 -42.79
N ASP A 652 -13.86 18.12 -42.86
CA ASP A 652 -15.15 17.75 -43.41
C ASP A 652 -16.08 17.25 -42.29
N PHE A 653 -17.03 18.10 -41.93
CA PHE A 653 -18.02 17.81 -40.89
C PHE A 653 -18.86 16.56 -41.20
N SER A 654 -19.07 16.24 -42.48
CA SER A 654 -19.89 15.09 -42.89
C SER A 654 -19.27 13.76 -42.45
N ILE A 655 -17.93 13.70 -42.35
CA ILE A 655 -17.19 12.51 -41.90
C ILE A 655 -17.47 12.24 -40.42
N LEU A 656 -17.49 13.26 -39.56
CA LEU A 656 -17.81 13.08 -38.14
C LEU A 656 -19.22 12.51 -37.94
N VAL A 657 -20.18 13.02 -38.70
CA VAL A 657 -21.56 12.51 -38.69
C VAL A 657 -21.61 11.07 -39.19
N GLN A 658 -20.85 10.73 -40.23
CA GLN A 658 -20.74 9.37 -40.75
C GLN A 658 -20.11 8.41 -39.72
N LEU A 659 -19.05 8.82 -39.02
CA LEU A 659 -18.40 8.02 -37.98
C LEU A 659 -19.34 7.70 -36.81
N LEU A 660 -20.05 8.72 -36.32
CA LEU A 660 -21.07 8.56 -35.27
C LEU A 660 -22.22 7.63 -35.69
N GLY A 661 -22.51 7.55 -37.00
CA GLY A 661 -23.53 6.65 -37.56
C GLY A 661 -23.06 5.21 -37.76
N LEU A 662 -21.79 5.02 -38.09
CA LEU A 662 -21.20 3.69 -38.29
C LEU A 662 -20.77 3.02 -36.98
N ALA A 663 -20.58 3.79 -35.90
CA ALA A 663 -20.25 3.30 -34.56
C ALA A 663 -21.45 2.61 -33.88
N THR A 664 -21.47 1.28 -33.95
CA THR A 664 -22.59 0.45 -33.47
C THR A 664 -22.41 -0.09 -32.05
N THR A 665 -21.18 -0.33 -31.60
CA THR A 665 -20.86 -0.85 -30.27
C THR A 665 -20.63 0.25 -29.24
N GLY A 666 -20.71 -0.08 -27.95
CA GLY A 666 -20.53 0.89 -26.86
C GLY A 666 -19.15 1.55 -26.86
N GLU A 667 -18.09 0.80 -27.13
CA GLU A 667 -16.72 1.31 -27.19
C GLU A 667 -16.45 2.12 -28.45
N ALA A 668 -16.90 1.66 -29.63
CA ALA A 668 -16.82 2.44 -30.86
C ALA A 668 -17.54 3.79 -30.73
N GLN A 669 -18.67 3.82 -30.03
CA GLN A 669 -19.39 5.07 -29.75
C GLN A 669 -18.60 6.00 -28.84
N ARG A 670 -17.91 5.49 -27.81
CA ARG A 670 -17.04 6.31 -26.94
C ARG A 670 -15.93 6.97 -27.74
N TYR A 671 -15.21 6.21 -28.57
CA TYR A 671 -14.15 6.77 -29.41
C TYR A 671 -14.70 7.76 -30.44
N ALA A 672 -15.81 7.45 -31.11
CA ALA A 672 -16.41 8.37 -32.08
C ALA A 672 -16.87 9.69 -31.44
N ILE A 673 -17.40 9.66 -30.21
CA ILE A 673 -17.76 10.87 -29.44
C ILE A 673 -16.50 11.65 -29.06
N SER A 674 -15.47 10.99 -28.51
CA SER A 674 -14.19 11.62 -28.15
C SER A 674 -13.52 12.30 -29.35
N ILE A 675 -13.44 11.60 -30.48
CA ILE A 675 -12.91 12.14 -31.75
C ILE A 675 -13.70 13.39 -32.16
N SER A 676 -15.03 13.33 -32.10
CA SER A 676 -15.90 14.44 -32.48
C SER A 676 -15.74 15.64 -31.54
N GLU A 677 -15.58 15.42 -30.24
CA GLU A 677 -15.29 16.46 -29.23
C GLU A 677 -13.94 17.12 -29.46
N LYS A 678 -12.88 16.32 -29.69
CA LYS A 678 -11.52 16.81 -29.99
C LYS A 678 -11.51 17.69 -31.24
N VAL A 679 -12.14 17.22 -32.34
CA VAL A 679 -12.23 17.99 -33.59
C VAL A 679 -13.06 19.26 -33.43
N TRP A 680 -14.20 19.18 -32.72
CA TRP A 680 -15.05 20.35 -32.46
C TRP A 680 -14.31 21.41 -31.63
N LYS A 681 -13.69 20.99 -30.52
CA LYS A 681 -12.87 21.85 -29.66
C LYS A 681 -11.77 22.53 -30.46
N SER A 682 -10.99 21.79 -31.24
CA SER A 682 -9.90 22.35 -32.06
C SER A 682 -10.39 23.42 -33.04
N ASN A 683 -11.59 23.27 -33.59
CA ASN A 683 -12.19 24.24 -34.51
C ASN A 683 -12.76 25.48 -33.79
N ILE A 684 -13.34 25.31 -32.59
CA ILE A 684 -13.86 26.43 -31.78
C ILE A 684 -12.73 27.25 -31.15
N ASP A 685 -11.68 26.60 -30.63
CA ASP A 685 -10.54 27.30 -30.03
C ASP A 685 -9.82 28.19 -31.07
N MET A 686 -9.90 27.81 -32.36
CA MET A 686 -9.34 28.54 -33.50
C MET A 686 -10.39 29.33 -34.32
N ILE A 687 -11.58 29.62 -33.76
CA ILE A 687 -12.70 30.26 -34.47
C ILE A 687 -12.38 31.64 -35.08
N LYS A 688 -11.30 32.30 -34.63
CA LYS A 688 -10.82 33.56 -35.21
C LYS A 688 -10.32 33.41 -36.66
N SER A 689 -9.99 32.20 -37.10
CA SER A 689 -9.63 31.93 -38.49
C SER A 689 -10.90 31.78 -39.34
N ASP A 690 -10.95 32.45 -40.50
CA ASP A 690 -12.10 32.40 -41.41
C ASP A 690 -12.46 30.97 -41.83
N ALA A 691 -11.47 30.10 -42.06
CA ALA A 691 -11.70 28.70 -42.44
C ALA A 691 -12.41 27.90 -41.33
N ASN A 692 -12.00 28.07 -40.08
CA ASN A 692 -12.62 27.41 -38.93
C ASN A 692 -13.99 28.02 -38.61
N ARG A 693 -14.16 29.33 -38.77
CA ARG A 693 -15.48 29.98 -38.65
C ARG A 693 -16.47 29.42 -39.69
N ILE A 694 -16.05 29.32 -40.95
CA ILE A 694 -16.87 28.71 -42.02
C ILE A 694 -17.20 27.26 -41.70
N TYR A 695 -16.24 26.47 -41.19
CA TYR A 695 -16.48 25.10 -40.76
C TYR A 695 -17.56 25.01 -39.67
N VAL A 696 -17.44 25.81 -38.59
CA VAL A 696 -18.39 25.85 -37.48
C VAL A 696 -19.78 26.28 -37.95
N GLU A 697 -19.86 27.32 -38.77
CA GLU A 697 -21.13 27.79 -39.31
C GLU A 697 -21.79 26.76 -40.24
N ASN A 698 -21.01 26.13 -41.13
CA ASN A 698 -21.51 25.07 -42.02
C ASN A 698 -21.96 23.83 -41.24
N ALA A 699 -21.26 23.46 -40.17
CA ALA A 699 -21.65 22.39 -39.28
C ALA A 699 -23.01 22.68 -38.62
N ILE A 700 -23.18 23.88 -38.06
CA ILE A 700 -24.45 24.31 -37.45
C ILE A 700 -25.58 24.34 -38.49
N ASP A 701 -25.35 24.90 -39.67
CA ASP A 701 -26.34 24.97 -40.74
C ASP A 701 -26.74 23.58 -41.26
N THR A 702 -25.80 22.64 -41.32
CA THR A 702 -26.05 21.24 -41.69
C THR A 702 -26.92 20.54 -40.65
N LEU A 703 -26.61 20.71 -39.37
CA LEU A 703 -27.41 20.16 -38.27
C LEU A 703 -28.83 20.75 -38.24
N LEU A 704 -28.96 22.06 -38.45
CA LEU A 704 -30.26 22.74 -38.55
C LEU A 704 -31.09 22.23 -39.72
N LYS A 705 -30.50 22.08 -40.92
CA LYS A 705 -31.19 21.53 -42.10
C LYS A 705 -31.70 20.11 -41.85
N HIS A 706 -30.92 19.28 -41.16
CA HIS A 706 -31.32 17.92 -40.85
C HIS A 706 -32.42 17.87 -39.79
N MET A 707 -32.27 18.55 -38.65
CA MET A 707 -33.26 18.53 -37.57
C MET A 707 -34.60 19.14 -37.96
N ASN A 708 -34.64 20.07 -38.92
CA ASN A 708 -35.90 20.62 -39.45
C ASN A 708 -36.62 19.66 -40.42
N LYS A 709 -35.90 18.73 -41.05
CA LYS A 709 -36.47 17.74 -41.99
C LYS A 709 -36.86 16.44 -41.31
N ASP A 710 -36.14 16.05 -40.25
CA ASP A 710 -36.28 14.73 -39.64
C ASP A 710 -37.44 14.69 -38.63
N ASN A 711 -38.43 13.84 -38.91
CA ASN A 711 -39.57 13.54 -38.03
C ASN A 711 -39.44 12.15 -37.37
N GLY A 712 -38.30 11.48 -37.55
CA GLY A 712 -38.03 10.11 -37.15
C GLY A 712 -38.02 9.88 -35.63
N ALA A 713 -38.27 8.63 -35.24
CA ALA A 713 -38.32 8.21 -33.85
C ALA A 713 -36.94 7.92 -33.23
N ASN A 714 -35.86 7.79 -34.01
CA ASN A 714 -34.54 7.32 -33.55
C ASN A 714 -33.53 8.46 -33.31
N ILE A 715 -32.56 8.23 -32.43
CA ILE A 715 -31.43 9.16 -32.20
C ILE A 715 -30.52 9.07 -33.42
N THR A 716 -30.48 10.13 -34.23
CA THR A 716 -29.62 10.18 -35.41
C THR A 716 -28.19 10.61 -35.05
N PRO A 717 -27.20 10.31 -35.90
CA PRO A 717 -25.82 10.77 -35.71
C PRO A 717 -25.71 12.30 -35.65
N GLN A 718 -26.56 13.00 -36.40
CA GLN A 718 -26.69 14.45 -36.37
C GLN A 718 -27.21 14.94 -35.01
N MET A 719 -28.15 14.23 -34.38
CA MET A 719 -28.57 14.55 -33.01
C MET A 719 -27.43 14.33 -32.00
N LYS A 720 -26.65 13.25 -32.16
CA LYS A 720 -25.46 13.02 -31.32
C LYS A 720 -24.44 14.15 -31.45
N MET A 721 -24.17 14.59 -32.67
CA MET A 721 -23.27 15.71 -32.93
C MET A 721 -23.82 17.04 -32.40
N ALA A 722 -25.13 17.29 -32.54
CA ALA A 722 -25.77 18.48 -31.97
C ALA A 722 -25.64 18.53 -30.44
N LEU A 723 -25.74 17.37 -29.76
CA LEU A 723 -25.51 17.29 -28.32
C LEU A 723 -24.07 17.70 -27.96
N ILE A 724 -23.06 17.18 -28.67
CA ILE A 724 -21.64 17.54 -28.46
C ILE A 724 -21.46 19.05 -28.62
N VAL A 725 -21.99 19.63 -29.70
CA VAL A 725 -21.94 21.07 -29.97
C VAL A 725 -22.58 21.89 -28.84
N ILE A 726 -23.78 21.50 -28.38
CA ILE A 726 -24.55 22.25 -27.37
C ILE A 726 -23.93 22.11 -25.97
N SER A 727 -23.39 20.94 -25.64
CA SER A 727 -22.77 20.66 -24.34
C SER A 727 -21.42 21.35 -24.12
N TYR A 728 -20.83 21.92 -25.18
CA TYR A 728 -19.53 22.59 -25.09
C TYR A 728 -19.60 23.86 -24.22
N PRO A 729 -18.69 24.05 -23.23
CA PRO A 729 -18.78 25.17 -22.28
C PRO A 729 -18.64 26.57 -22.91
N SER A 730 -17.93 26.68 -24.03
CA SER A 730 -17.61 27.96 -24.65
C SER A 730 -18.65 28.35 -25.71
N VAL A 731 -19.43 29.36 -25.34
CA VAL A 731 -20.23 30.31 -26.13
C VAL A 731 -19.64 30.82 -27.47
N PRO A 732 -20.01 30.41 -28.70
CA PRO A 732 -19.63 31.19 -29.89
C PRO A 732 -20.14 32.65 -29.78
N ALA A 733 -19.37 33.62 -30.27
CA ALA A 733 -19.74 35.05 -30.20
C ALA A 733 -20.16 35.61 -31.58
N GLY A 734 -20.86 36.75 -31.58
CA GLY A 734 -21.26 37.45 -32.82
C GLY A 734 -22.40 36.74 -33.57
N GLU A 735 -22.38 36.77 -34.91
CA GLU A 735 -23.43 36.15 -35.75
C GLU A 735 -23.53 34.63 -35.59
N THR A 736 -22.43 33.97 -35.23
CA THR A 736 -22.39 32.53 -34.96
C THR A 736 -23.18 32.15 -33.70
N LEU A 737 -23.31 33.07 -32.73
CA LEU A 737 -24.16 32.89 -31.55
C LEU A 737 -25.62 32.69 -31.96
N VAL A 738 -26.15 33.53 -32.86
CA VAL A 738 -27.55 33.44 -33.31
C VAL A 738 -27.85 32.09 -33.98
N LYS A 739 -26.92 31.58 -34.79
CA LYS A 739 -27.04 30.25 -35.39
C LYS A 739 -27.00 29.14 -34.33
N TYR A 740 -26.12 29.24 -33.35
CA TYR A 740 -26.03 28.31 -32.22
C TYR A 740 -27.32 28.31 -31.37
N GLU A 741 -27.87 29.47 -31.04
CA GLU A 741 -29.12 29.58 -30.28
C GLU A 741 -30.30 28.95 -31.03
N LYS A 742 -30.36 29.17 -32.35
CA LYS A 742 -31.34 28.52 -33.22
C LYS A 742 -31.19 27.00 -33.24
N LEU A 743 -29.94 26.51 -33.25
CA LEU A 743 -29.63 25.07 -33.16
C LEU A 743 -30.13 24.48 -31.84
N ALA A 744 -29.79 25.11 -30.72
CA ALA A 744 -30.22 24.68 -29.39
C ALA A 744 -31.75 24.65 -29.26
N HIS A 745 -32.46 25.66 -29.76
CA HIS A 745 -33.92 25.69 -29.76
C HIS A 745 -34.53 24.57 -30.63
N THR A 746 -33.96 24.32 -31.81
CA THR A 746 -34.42 23.25 -32.71
C THR A 746 -34.18 21.86 -32.08
N PHE A 747 -32.99 21.65 -31.50
CA PHE A 747 -32.62 20.42 -30.80
C PHE A 747 -33.54 20.15 -29.59
N LYS A 748 -33.84 21.18 -28.80
CA LYS A 748 -34.85 21.14 -27.73
C LYS A 748 -36.19 20.61 -28.23
N GLY A 749 -36.70 21.22 -29.30
CA GLY A 749 -37.99 20.87 -29.90
C GLY A 749 -38.01 19.41 -30.36
N CYS A 750 -36.93 18.94 -31.00
CA CYS A 750 -36.80 17.55 -31.43
C CYS A 750 -36.76 16.56 -30.25
N CYS A 751 -35.96 16.84 -29.21
CA CYS A 751 -35.88 15.97 -28.03
C CYS A 751 -37.25 15.84 -27.34
N ILE A 752 -37.95 16.96 -27.10
CA ILE A 752 -39.28 16.95 -26.47
C ILE A 752 -40.31 16.22 -27.34
N LYS A 753 -40.29 16.43 -28.66
CA LYS A 753 -41.18 15.70 -29.59
C LYS A 753 -40.94 14.20 -29.57
N GLN A 754 -39.68 13.75 -29.49
CA GLN A 754 -39.35 12.32 -29.41
C GLN A 754 -39.71 11.71 -28.06
N ILE A 755 -39.44 12.41 -26.95
CA ILE A 755 -39.85 11.97 -25.60
C ILE A 755 -41.36 11.72 -25.54
N LYS A 756 -42.19 12.59 -26.15
CA LYS A 756 -43.65 12.42 -26.24
C LYS A 756 -44.13 11.17 -26.98
N LYS A 757 -43.28 10.55 -27.81
CA LYS A 757 -43.62 9.36 -28.60
C LYS A 757 -43.26 8.03 -27.90
N PHE A 758 -42.57 8.08 -26.75
CA PHE A 758 -42.21 6.85 -26.01
C PHE A 758 -43.44 6.24 -25.32
N GLN A 759 -43.66 4.94 -25.55
CA GLN A 759 -44.80 4.18 -25.01
C GLN A 759 -44.40 3.05 -24.03
N ASP A 760 -43.16 2.55 -24.09
CA ASP A 760 -42.67 1.44 -23.26
C ASP A 760 -41.33 1.81 -22.61
N PHE A 761 -41.21 1.65 -21.28
CA PHE A 761 -40.17 2.26 -20.42
C PHE A 761 -39.26 1.22 -19.74
N LYS A 762 -39.19 0.01 -20.30
CA LYS A 762 -38.42 -1.11 -19.71
C LYS A 762 -36.97 -1.22 -20.20
N GLU A 763 -36.58 -0.50 -21.25
CA GLU A 763 -35.17 -0.39 -21.72
C GLU A 763 -34.79 1.09 -22.03
N ASP A 764 -34.24 1.78 -21.03
CA ASP A 764 -34.26 3.25 -20.88
C ASP A 764 -33.09 4.05 -21.49
N SER A 765 -32.16 3.43 -22.24
CA SER A 765 -30.92 4.12 -22.67
C SER A 765 -31.17 5.33 -23.59
N LYS A 766 -32.14 5.20 -24.51
CA LYS A 766 -32.53 6.25 -25.47
C LYS A 766 -33.27 7.40 -24.81
N LEU A 767 -34.15 7.09 -23.85
CA LEU A 767 -34.88 8.10 -23.07
C LEU A 767 -33.93 8.89 -22.17
N ILE A 768 -33.01 8.21 -21.47
CA ILE A 768 -31.97 8.84 -20.65
C ILE A 768 -31.09 9.76 -21.50
N TRP A 769 -30.70 9.31 -22.70
CA TRP A 769 -29.92 10.13 -23.62
C TRP A 769 -30.66 11.41 -24.03
N LEU A 770 -31.95 11.32 -24.37
CA LEU A 770 -32.77 12.49 -24.72
C LEU A 770 -32.93 13.45 -23.54
N LEU A 771 -33.12 12.94 -22.32
CA LEU A 771 -33.25 13.77 -21.11
C LEU A 771 -31.95 14.48 -20.76
N ARG A 772 -30.81 13.79 -20.83
CA ARG A 772 -29.48 14.40 -20.68
C ARG A 772 -29.21 15.41 -21.80
N GLY A 773 -29.72 15.14 -23.01
CA GLY A 773 -29.68 16.07 -24.13
C GLY A 773 -30.41 17.37 -23.81
N VAL A 774 -31.64 17.29 -23.29
CA VAL A 774 -32.39 18.47 -22.84
C VAL A 774 -31.66 19.16 -21.67
N ALA A 775 -31.08 18.40 -20.74
CA ALA A 775 -30.34 18.95 -19.60
C ALA A 775 -29.05 19.67 -20.00
N SER A 776 -28.53 19.41 -21.20
CA SER A 776 -27.33 20.07 -21.72
C SER A 776 -27.62 21.45 -22.30
N ILE A 777 -28.87 21.75 -22.68
CA ILE A 777 -29.28 23.03 -23.29
C ILE A 777 -29.10 24.21 -22.31
N PRO A 778 -28.58 25.38 -22.72
CA PRO A 778 -28.44 26.55 -21.85
C PRO A 778 -29.71 26.90 -21.06
N ARG A 779 -29.55 27.29 -19.78
CA ARG A 779 -30.69 27.57 -18.89
C ARG A 779 -31.60 28.68 -19.41
N SER A 780 -31.04 29.70 -20.06
CA SER A 780 -31.80 30.79 -20.70
C SER A 780 -32.85 30.30 -21.71
N MET A 781 -32.71 29.07 -22.22
CA MET A 781 -33.59 28.48 -23.22
C MET A 781 -34.50 27.38 -22.66
N LEU A 782 -34.42 27.07 -21.37
CA LEU A 782 -35.26 26.06 -20.71
C LEU A 782 -36.19 26.71 -19.70
N ASN A 783 -37.39 26.16 -19.55
CA ASN A 783 -38.33 26.58 -18.51
C ASN A 783 -38.89 25.35 -17.77
N PHE A 784 -39.43 25.58 -16.57
CA PHE A 784 -39.99 24.48 -15.77
C PHE A 784 -41.23 23.82 -16.41
N LYS A 785 -41.95 24.54 -17.31
CA LYS A 785 -43.06 23.93 -18.07
C LYS A 785 -42.57 22.81 -18.99
N ASP A 786 -41.34 22.91 -19.50
CA ASP A 786 -40.72 21.83 -20.29
C ASP A 786 -40.58 20.56 -19.44
N VAL A 787 -40.12 20.69 -18.19
CA VAL A 787 -39.99 19.57 -17.24
C VAL A 787 -41.35 19.02 -16.81
N SER A 788 -42.34 19.88 -16.55
CA SER A 788 -43.70 19.44 -16.24
C SER A 788 -44.34 18.66 -17.39
N ASN A 789 -44.14 19.12 -18.63
CA ASN A 789 -44.64 18.42 -19.82
C ASN A 789 -43.96 17.07 -20.03
N ILE A 790 -42.67 16.96 -19.70
CA ILE A 790 -41.91 15.72 -19.77
C ILE A 790 -42.37 14.75 -18.67
N THR A 791 -42.45 15.20 -17.42
CA THR A 791 -42.80 14.36 -16.25
C THR A 791 -44.25 13.85 -16.28
N LYS A 792 -45.20 14.60 -16.85
CA LYS A 792 -46.59 14.13 -17.06
C LYS A 792 -46.68 12.88 -17.93
N LEU A 793 -45.71 12.65 -18.82
CA LEU A 793 -45.69 11.48 -19.71
C LEU A 793 -45.33 10.19 -18.96
N PHE A 794 -44.77 10.30 -17.75
CA PHE A 794 -44.24 9.16 -17.03
C PHE A 794 -45.18 8.65 -15.93
N GLN A 795 -46.25 9.37 -15.55
CA GLN A 795 -47.08 9.06 -14.37
C GLN A 795 -47.56 7.60 -14.31
N GLY A 796 -47.29 6.91 -13.19
CA GLY A 796 -47.84 5.59 -12.86
C GLY A 796 -46.96 4.36 -13.15
N GLN A 797 -45.65 4.52 -13.40
CA GLN A 797 -44.73 3.41 -13.69
C GLN A 797 -43.52 3.35 -12.75
N SER A 798 -42.87 2.18 -12.68
CA SER A 798 -41.60 2.00 -11.93
C SER A 798 -40.42 2.46 -12.79
N TYR A 799 -39.53 3.28 -12.23
CA TYR A 799 -38.42 3.91 -12.97
C TYR A 799 -37.05 3.42 -12.52
N ASN A 800 -36.09 3.43 -13.46
CA ASN A 800 -34.67 3.21 -13.19
C ASN A 800 -34.02 4.43 -12.49
N ASP A 801 -33.09 4.20 -11.57
CA ASP A 801 -32.32 5.24 -10.87
C ASP A 801 -31.63 6.22 -11.84
N SER A 802 -31.11 5.74 -12.97
CA SER A 802 -30.46 6.58 -13.99
C SER A 802 -31.43 7.55 -14.67
N LEU A 803 -32.70 7.13 -14.82
CA LEU A 803 -33.76 7.98 -15.35
C LEU A 803 -34.12 9.07 -14.34
N MET A 804 -34.24 8.70 -13.06
CA MET A 804 -34.50 9.65 -11.98
C MET A 804 -33.38 10.69 -11.84
N GLN A 805 -32.12 10.29 -11.98
CA GLN A 805 -30.97 11.20 -11.98
C GLN A 805 -31.05 12.21 -13.15
N ALA A 806 -31.35 11.76 -14.37
CA ALA A 806 -31.46 12.64 -15.53
C ALA A 806 -32.61 13.66 -15.39
N ILE A 807 -33.73 13.24 -14.80
CA ILE A 807 -34.85 14.14 -14.48
C ILE A 807 -34.44 15.12 -13.38
N PHE A 808 -33.71 14.69 -12.36
CA PHE A 808 -33.20 15.57 -11.31
C PHE A 808 -32.29 16.67 -11.87
N SER A 809 -31.35 16.34 -12.77
CA SER A 809 -30.52 17.33 -13.45
C SER A 809 -31.35 18.39 -14.19
N LEU A 810 -32.44 17.97 -14.85
CA LEU A 810 -33.38 18.89 -15.52
C LEU A 810 -34.12 19.78 -14.53
N VAL A 811 -34.58 19.22 -13.41
CA VAL A 811 -35.25 19.98 -12.34
C VAL A 811 -34.28 21.02 -11.77
N CYS A 812 -33.06 20.62 -11.39
CA CYS A 812 -32.03 21.55 -10.88
C CYS A 812 -31.72 22.69 -11.87
N LYS A 813 -31.72 22.42 -13.17
CA LYS A 813 -31.44 23.45 -14.19
C LYS A 813 -32.61 24.41 -14.44
N THR A 814 -33.84 23.96 -14.27
CA THR A 814 -35.06 24.72 -14.63
C THR A 814 -35.82 25.28 -13.44
N ALA A 815 -35.49 24.84 -12.22
CA ALA A 815 -36.09 25.32 -11.00
C ALA A 815 -35.89 26.83 -10.86
N GLN A 816 -36.98 27.50 -10.48
CA GLN A 816 -36.94 28.91 -10.15
C GLN A 816 -36.19 29.12 -8.82
N PRO A 817 -35.49 30.25 -8.66
CA PRO A 817 -34.81 30.58 -7.42
C PRO A 817 -35.81 31.10 -6.38
N ASP A 818 -36.84 30.32 -6.04
CA ASP A 818 -37.80 30.62 -4.98
C ASP A 818 -37.83 29.53 -3.90
N LEU A 819 -38.41 29.85 -2.75
CA LEU A 819 -38.41 28.98 -1.59
C LEU A 819 -39.16 27.66 -1.81
N GLN A 820 -40.27 27.67 -2.55
CA GLN A 820 -41.08 26.46 -2.76
C GLN A 820 -40.35 25.48 -3.68
N PHE A 821 -39.76 25.99 -4.76
CA PHE A 821 -38.94 25.19 -5.66
C PHE A 821 -37.68 24.66 -4.96
N ALA A 822 -37.02 25.47 -4.14
CA ALA A 822 -35.87 24.99 -3.39
C ALA A 822 -36.23 23.86 -2.42
N LYS A 823 -37.35 23.97 -1.68
CA LYS A 823 -37.86 22.88 -0.84
C LYS A 823 -38.12 21.60 -1.64
N PHE A 824 -38.71 21.75 -2.83
CA PHE A 824 -38.95 20.63 -3.74
C PHE A 824 -37.65 19.96 -4.20
N VAL A 825 -36.64 20.73 -4.63
CA VAL A 825 -35.33 20.21 -5.06
C VAL A 825 -34.63 19.47 -3.91
N LEU A 826 -34.61 20.05 -2.71
CA LEU A 826 -34.01 19.43 -1.54
C LEU A 826 -34.71 18.12 -1.16
N GLY A 827 -36.04 18.10 -1.16
CA GLY A 827 -36.82 16.90 -0.89
C GLY A 827 -36.58 15.79 -1.93
N LEU A 828 -36.48 16.14 -3.21
CA LEU A 828 -36.11 15.20 -4.26
C LEU A 828 -34.71 14.62 -4.04
N PHE A 829 -33.72 15.46 -3.71
CA PHE A 829 -32.36 15.00 -3.45
C PHE A 829 -32.30 14.00 -2.29
N LEU A 830 -33.01 14.25 -1.19
CA LEU A 830 -33.08 13.33 -0.04
C LEU A 830 -33.54 11.93 -0.44
N VAL A 831 -34.58 11.83 -1.27
CA VAL A 831 -35.14 10.54 -1.72
C VAL A 831 -34.26 9.86 -2.77
N LEU A 832 -33.58 10.62 -3.63
CA LEU A 832 -32.75 10.05 -4.70
C LEU A 832 -31.37 9.60 -4.20
N ASP A 833 -30.76 10.36 -3.29
CA ASP A 833 -29.43 10.04 -2.76
C ASP A 833 -29.46 8.77 -1.90
N THR A 834 -30.57 8.49 -1.20
CA THR A 834 -30.76 7.25 -0.44
C THR A 834 -30.87 6.00 -1.33
N LYS A 835 -31.29 6.14 -2.59
CA LYS A 835 -31.40 5.01 -3.54
C LYS A 835 -30.13 4.73 -4.31
N ALA A 836 -29.48 5.78 -4.84
CA ALA A 836 -28.45 5.63 -5.87
C ALA A 836 -27.16 6.42 -5.60
N SER A 837 -26.99 7.03 -4.41
CA SER A 837 -25.85 7.86 -3.95
C SER A 837 -24.77 8.12 -5.02
N SER A 838 -24.99 9.14 -5.84
CA SER A 838 -24.16 9.45 -7.02
C SER A 838 -23.54 10.83 -6.91
N GLN A 839 -22.27 10.97 -7.30
CA GLN A 839 -21.57 12.26 -7.35
C GLN A 839 -22.28 13.26 -8.28
N ILE A 840 -22.91 12.78 -9.37
CA ILE A 840 -23.65 13.62 -10.31
C ILE A 840 -24.81 14.34 -9.62
N LEU A 841 -25.55 13.65 -8.74
CA LEU A 841 -26.65 14.25 -7.97
C LEU A 841 -26.14 15.37 -7.06
N TYR A 842 -25.00 15.16 -6.39
CA TYR A 842 -24.39 16.15 -5.52
C TYR A 842 -23.93 17.38 -6.31
N ASP A 843 -23.24 17.17 -7.44
CA ASP A 843 -22.74 18.26 -8.28
C ASP A 843 -23.89 19.10 -8.86
N ASP A 844 -24.99 18.47 -9.28
CA ASP A 844 -26.17 19.17 -9.78
C ASP A 844 -26.88 19.96 -8.68
N LEU A 845 -26.94 19.43 -7.44
CA LEU A 845 -27.45 20.15 -6.28
C LEU A 845 -26.58 21.38 -5.98
N VAL A 846 -25.25 21.23 -5.97
CA VAL A 846 -24.31 22.36 -5.73
C VAL A 846 -24.49 23.43 -6.79
N LYS A 847 -24.59 23.08 -8.08
CA LYS A 847 -24.83 24.04 -9.17
C LYS A 847 -26.16 24.77 -8.99
N TYR A 848 -27.22 24.06 -8.62
CA TYR A 848 -28.51 24.68 -8.32
C TYR A 848 -28.41 25.67 -7.15
N LEU A 849 -27.80 25.27 -6.03
CA LEU A 849 -27.67 26.14 -4.86
C LEU A 849 -26.78 27.36 -5.14
N GLN A 850 -25.70 27.20 -5.92
CA GLN A 850 -24.88 28.33 -6.40
C GLN A 850 -25.69 29.29 -7.27
N MET A 851 -26.53 28.77 -8.15
CA MET A 851 -27.43 29.56 -8.98
C MET A 851 -28.44 30.34 -8.13
N VAL A 852 -29.10 29.71 -7.14
CA VAL A 852 -30.00 30.41 -6.21
C VAL A 852 -29.25 31.49 -5.43
N ALA A 853 -28.04 31.19 -4.94
CA ALA A 853 -27.21 32.16 -4.22
C ALA A 853 -26.82 33.39 -5.06
N ASN A 854 -26.58 33.19 -6.36
CA ASN A 854 -26.16 34.25 -7.28
C ASN A 854 -27.34 35.10 -7.78
N GLU A 855 -28.53 34.51 -7.94
CA GLU A 855 -29.71 35.22 -8.46
C GLU A 855 -30.56 35.86 -7.37
N GLU A 856 -30.86 35.13 -6.28
CA GLU A 856 -31.80 35.56 -5.23
C GLU A 856 -31.25 35.22 -3.84
N LEU A 857 -30.34 36.07 -3.33
CA LEU A 857 -29.61 35.82 -2.09
C LEU A 857 -30.52 35.66 -0.86
N ASP A 858 -31.63 36.41 -0.78
CA ASP A 858 -32.57 36.31 0.35
C ASP A 858 -33.38 35.02 0.34
N VAL A 859 -33.69 34.49 -0.85
CA VAL A 859 -34.27 33.15 -0.98
C VAL A 859 -33.25 32.11 -0.52
N TYR A 860 -31.99 32.21 -0.98
CA TYR A 860 -30.92 31.31 -0.53
C TYR A 860 -30.79 31.29 0.99
N ARG A 861 -30.82 32.46 1.65
CA ARG A 861 -30.79 32.57 3.12
C ARG A 861 -31.96 31.85 3.76
N THR A 862 -33.17 32.04 3.24
CA THR A 862 -34.40 31.40 3.75
C THR A 862 -34.36 29.88 3.58
N VAL A 863 -33.80 29.39 2.46
CA VAL A 863 -33.59 27.97 2.19
C VAL A 863 -32.60 27.35 3.17
N CYS A 864 -31.50 28.06 3.47
CA CYS A 864 -30.53 27.62 4.47
C CYS A 864 -31.16 27.52 5.87
N LEU A 865 -31.97 28.52 6.28
CA LEU A 865 -32.70 28.48 7.55
C LEU A 865 -33.70 27.32 7.60
N TYR A 866 -34.39 27.04 6.49
CA TYR A 866 -35.30 25.90 6.39
C TYR A 866 -34.55 24.56 6.56
N ALA A 867 -33.40 24.40 5.91
CA ALA A 867 -32.58 23.19 6.06
C ALA A 867 -32.07 23.03 7.48
N ILE A 868 -31.61 24.11 8.13
CA ILE A 868 -31.22 24.10 9.55
C ILE A 868 -32.35 23.57 10.43
N ALA A 869 -33.56 24.11 10.30
CA ALA A 869 -34.70 23.66 11.11
C ALA A 869 -34.99 22.16 10.89
N SER A 870 -34.93 21.72 9.63
CA SER A 870 -35.21 20.33 9.23
C SER A 870 -34.17 19.32 9.74
N THR A 871 -32.93 19.74 10.00
CA THR A 871 -31.88 18.83 10.50
C THR A 871 -32.18 18.25 11.88
N THR A 872 -33.02 18.90 12.69
CA THR A 872 -33.38 18.42 14.03
C THR A 872 -34.41 17.28 14.02
N GLU A 873 -35.14 17.14 12.93
CA GLU A 873 -36.24 16.17 12.75
C GLU A 873 -35.85 15.05 11.76
N THR A 874 -34.56 14.92 11.42
CA THR A 874 -34.10 13.97 10.40
C THR A 874 -34.12 12.53 10.92
N GLU A 875 -34.83 11.63 10.23
CA GLU A 875 -34.82 10.20 10.50
C GLU A 875 -33.47 9.55 10.14
N GLU A 876 -33.11 8.46 10.82
CA GLU A 876 -31.81 7.76 10.69
C GLU A 876 -31.45 7.41 9.22
N GLY A 877 -32.44 7.01 8.41
CA GLY A 877 -32.23 6.65 7.00
C GLY A 877 -31.80 7.82 6.11
N PHE A 878 -32.06 9.07 6.50
CA PHE A 878 -31.78 10.27 5.69
C PHE A 878 -30.58 11.09 6.18
N VAL A 879 -29.95 10.74 7.32
CA VAL A 879 -28.87 11.54 7.93
C VAL A 879 -27.71 11.78 6.96
N ASN A 880 -27.31 10.78 6.19
CA ASN A 880 -26.26 10.92 5.17
C ASN A 880 -26.62 11.94 4.08
N SER A 881 -27.82 11.83 3.53
CA SER A 881 -28.28 12.72 2.46
C SER A 881 -28.49 14.14 2.97
N THR A 882 -29.03 14.31 4.18
CA THR A 882 -29.12 15.62 4.86
C THR A 882 -27.74 16.23 5.10
N THR A 883 -26.76 15.41 5.50
CA THR A 883 -25.37 15.86 5.68
C THR A 883 -24.79 16.38 4.36
N LYS A 884 -25.01 15.67 3.24
CA LYS A 884 -24.60 16.14 1.91
C LYS A 884 -25.30 17.44 1.49
N ILE A 885 -26.58 17.63 1.82
CA ILE A 885 -27.29 18.90 1.55
C ILE A 885 -26.61 20.05 2.28
N VAL A 886 -26.33 19.91 3.58
CA VAL A 886 -25.68 20.96 4.36
C VAL A 886 -24.25 21.21 3.85
N SER A 887 -23.52 20.16 3.46
CA SER A 887 -22.22 20.29 2.79
C SER A 887 -22.34 21.09 1.49
N ALA A 888 -23.32 20.76 0.64
CA ALA A 888 -23.57 21.47 -0.61
C ALA A 888 -23.87 22.96 -0.36
N MET A 889 -24.66 23.30 0.66
CA MET A 889 -24.93 24.68 1.07
C MET A 889 -23.66 25.42 1.53
N LEU A 890 -22.76 24.77 2.28
CA LEU A 890 -21.47 25.38 2.64
C LEU A 890 -20.58 25.59 1.40
N THR A 891 -20.56 24.63 0.48
CA THR A 891 -19.84 24.69 -0.80
C THR A 891 -20.40 25.75 -1.76
N SER A 892 -21.70 26.02 -1.75
CA SER A 892 -22.34 27.06 -2.57
C SER A 892 -22.40 28.44 -1.92
N MET A 893 -22.15 28.56 -0.61
CA MET A 893 -22.34 29.82 0.12
C MET A 893 -21.52 31.00 -0.45
N PRO A 894 -22.15 32.16 -0.74
CA PRO A 894 -21.46 33.36 -1.18
C PRO A 894 -20.87 34.15 0.01
N LYS A 895 -19.90 35.04 -0.24
CA LYS A 895 -19.17 35.77 0.81
C LYS A 895 -20.04 36.82 1.51
N GLU A 896 -21.08 37.30 0.83
CA GLU A 896 -22.06 38.31 1.24
C GLU A 896 -23.15 37.74 2.18
N CYS A 897 -23.08 36.45 2.52
CA CYS A 897 -24.05 35.81 3.41
C CYS A 897 -23.87 36.25 4.87
N ASP A 898 -24.95 36.22 5.66
CA ASP A 898 -24.90 36.60 7.07
C ASP A 898 -23.99 35.63 7.86
N LYS A 899 -23.15 36.21 8.73
CA LYS A 899 -22.26 35.47 9.63
C LYS A 899 -23.04 34.59 10.61
N THR A 900 -24.25 35.00 11.03
CA THR A 900 -25.06 34.17 11.94
C THR A 900 -25.55 32.90 11.24
N LEU A 901 -25.96 33.02 9.97
CA LEU A 901 -26.41 31.91 9.15
C LEU A 901 -25.27 30.92 8.84
N SER A 902 -24.08 31.42 8.50
CA SER A 902 -22.92 30.55 8.23
C SER A 902 -22.49 29.77 9.47
N VAL A 903 -22.51 30.42 10.65
CA VAL A 903 -22.30 29.75 11.94
C VAL A 903 -23.37 28.70 12.20
N GLY A 904 -24.65 29.03 12.01
CA GLY A 904 -25.77 28.12 12.23
C GLY A 904 -25.71 26.88 11.33
N LEU A 905 -25.42 27.06 10.04
CA LEU A 905 -25.26 25.94 9.10
C LEU A 905 -24.09 25.05 9.49
N PHE A 906 -22.93 25.64 9.80
CA PHE A 906 -21.75 24.88 10.16
C PHE A 906 -21.95 24.11 11.48
N ALA A 907 -22.57 24.72 12.48
CA ALA A 907 -22.88 24.06 13.75
C ALA A 907 -23.79 22.83 13.55
N ASN A 908 -24.83 22.95 12.70
CA ASN A 908 -25.68 21.81 12.37
C ASN A 908 -24.95 20.74 11.55
N TYR A 909 -24.08 21.14 10.62
CA TYR A 909 -23.25 20.20 9.85
C TYR A 909 -22.41 19.30 10.76
N LEU A 910 -21.77 19.88 11.78
CA LEU A 910 -20.98 19.12 12.75
C LEU A 910 -21.86 18.26 13.67
N ARG A 911 -23.01 18.80 14.12
CA ARG A 911 -23.96 18.05 14.96
C ARG A 911 -24.44 16.77 14.28
N MET A 912 -24.64 16.78 12.96
CA MET A 912 -25.08 15.58 12.24
C MET A 912 -24.16 14.38 12.45
N SER A 913 -22.85 14.59 12.67
CA SER A 913 -21.93 13.49 12.97
C SER A 913 -22.28 12.68 14.21
N SER A 914 -22.92 13.29 15.21
CA SER A 914 -23.32 12.59 16.43
C SER A 914 -24.41 11.53 16.18
N TYR A 915 -25.16 11.68 15.08
CA TYR A 915 -26.15 10.72 14.60
C TYR A 915 -25.60 9.78 13.52
N LEU A 916 -24.36 10.00 13.04
CA LEU A 916 -23.74 9.22 11.97
C LEU A 916 -22.94 8.05 12.57
N LEU A 917 -23.41 6.83 12.31
CA LEU A 917 -22.71 5.59 12.69
C LEU A 917 -21.61 5.18 11.67
N SER A 918 -21.53 5.81 10.49
CA SER A 918 -20.62 5.39 9.41
C SER A 918 -19.33 6.22 9.33
N LEU A 919 -18.18 5.52 9.32
CA LEU A 919 -16.84 6.12 9.14
C LEU A 919 -16.73 6.94 7.85
N LYS A 920 -17.36 6.47 6.78
CA LYS A 920 -17.35 7.11 5.46
C LYS A 920 -17.97 8.51 5.51
N SER A 921 -19.05 8.69 6.27
CA SER A 921 -19.73 9.98 6.43
C SER A 921 -18.90 10.94 7.27
N VAL A 922 -18.30 10.46 8.37
CA VAL A 922 -17.41 11.28 9.21
C VAL A 922 -16.17 11.71 8.41
N ARG A 923 -15.57 10.80 7.63
CA ARG A 923 -14.45 11.11 6.73
C ARG A 923 -14.84 12.15 5.69
N HIS A 924 -16.05 12.06 5.12
CA HIS A 924 -16.56 13.08 4.20
C HIS A 924 -16.63 14.45 4.89
N ILE A 925 -17.15 14.52 6.13
CA ILE A 925 -17.20 15.78 6.88
C ILE A 925 -15.80 16.37 7.11
N VAL A 926 -14.84 15.57 7.60
CA VAL A 926 -13.45 16.02 7.82
C VAL A 926 -12.81 16.52 6.52
N THR A 927 -13.01 15.79 5.41
CA THR A 927 -12.47 16.15 4.09
C THR A 927 -13.09 17.45 3.57
N SER A 928 -14.40 17.63 3.74
CA SER A 928 -15.11 18.86 3.38
C SER A 928 -14.63 20.04 4.23
N ILE A 929 -14.41 19.87 5.53
CA ILE A 929 -13.84 20.92 6.40
C ILE A 929 -12.45 21.31 5.89
N LYS A 930 -11.59 20.34 5.58
CA LYS A 930 -10.26 20.58 5.01
C LYS A 930 -10.34 21.42 3.73
N TRP A 931 -11.23 21.07 2.82
CA TRP A 931 -11.44 21.82 1.57
C TRP A 931 -11.96 23.24 1.83
N LEU A 932 -12.93 23.40 2.74
CA LEU A 932 -13.50 24.70 3.11
C LEU A 932 -12.47 25.64 3.76
N LEU A 933 -11.56 25.12 4.60
CA LEU A 933 -10.48 25.90 5.23
C LEU A 933 -9.59 26.58 4.18
N THR A 934 -9.30 25.88 3.08
CA THR A 934 -8.43 26.39 2.01
C THR A 934 -9.20 27.25 0.99
N GLN A 935 -10.36 26.79 0.52
CA GLN A 935 -11.10 27.43 -0.57
C GLN A 935 -12.01 28.57 -0.09
N LYS A 936 -12.50 28.51 1.16
CA LYS A 936 -13.40 29.49 1.75
C LYS A 936 -12.96 29.90 3.17
N PRO A 937 -11.74 30.46 3.34
CA PRO A 937 -11.20 30.82 4.66
C PRO A 937 -12.04 31.86 5.41
N TRP A 938 -12.87 32.64 4.69
CA TRP A 938 -13.78 33.63 5.27
C TRP A 938 -14.96 33.01 6.04
N LEU A 939 -15.31 31.73 5.82
CA LEU A 939 -16.34 31.02 6.59
C LEU A 939 -15.90 30.76 8.04
N PHE A 940 -14.60 30.58 8.26
CA PHE A 940 -14.06 30.20 9.55
C PHE A 940 -13.81 31.42 10.43
N ASN A 941 -14.86 32.00 11.01
CA ASN A 941 -14.69 32.93 12.12
C ASN A 941 -14.12 32.21 13.37
N GLN A 942 -13.81 32.95 14.43
CA GLN A 942 -13.22 32.38 15.64
C GLN A 942 -14.02 31.20 16.20
N TYR A 943 -15.35 31.37 16.29
CA TYR A 943 -16.26 30.36 16.84
C TYR A 943 -16.36 29.12 15.94
N VAL A 944 -16.47 29.30 14.62
CA VAL A 944 -16.48 28.20 13.64
C VAL A 944 -15.20 27.38 13.67
N LEU A 945 -14.04 28.07 13.79
CA LEU A 945 -12.75 27.41 13.90
C LEU A 945 -12.65 26.55 15.18
N GLU A 946 -13.11 27.08 16.31
CA GLU A 946 -13.14 26.34 17.58
C GLU A 946 -14.07 25.13 17.53
N MET A 947 -15.26 25.27 16.92
CA MET A 947 -16.17 24.15 16.70
C MET A 947 -15.54 23.06 15.83
N ALA A 948 -14.83 23.44 14.77
CA ALA A 948 -14.13 22.49 13.90
C ALA A 948 -13.00 21.75 14.65
N ILE A 949 -12.24 22.45 15.51
CA ILE A 949 -11.20 21.84 16.35
C ILE A 949 -11.82 20.86 17.35
N ALA A 950 -12.90 21.26 18.03
CA ALA A 950 -13.61 20.41 18.98
C ALA A 950 -14.14 19.15 18.29
N PHE A 951 -14.78 19.31 17.14
CA PHE A 951 -15.29 18.22 16.32
C PHE A 951 -14.21 17.20 15.94
N VAL A 952 -13.07 17.66 15.41
CA VAL A 952 -11.97 16.75 15.06
C VAL A 952 -11.48 15.99 16.30
N GLY A 953 -11.43 16.64 17.45
CA GLY A 953 -11.10 15.98 18.72
C GLY A 953 -12.13 14.94 19.15
N ASP A 954 -13.42 15.23 19.00
CA ASP A 954 -14.49 14.32 19.41
C ASP A 954 -14.62 13.12 18.47
N VAL A 955 -14.39 13.31 17.17
CA VAL A 955 -14.26 12.20 16.20
C VAL A 955 -13.16 11.24 16.63
N GLN A 956 -11.98 11.75 16.97
CA GLN A 956 -10.84 10.92 17.37
C GLN A 956 -11.03 10.22 18.73
N LYS A 957 -11.92 10.72 19.59
CA LYS A 957 -12.24 10.06 20.87
C LYS A 957 -13.33 9.01 20.74
N THR A 958 -14.32 9.25 19.88
CA THR A 958 -15.57 8.48 19.84
C THR A 958 -15.51 7.35 18.82
N VAL A 959 -14.71 7.52 17.76
CA VAL A 959 -14.60 6.55 16.68
C VAL A 959 -13.51 5.53 17.01
N GLY A 960 -13.89 4.26 17.09
CA GLY A 960 -12.98 3.11 17.03
C GLY A 960 -13.44 2.18 15.91
N SER A 961 -12.54 1.77 15.01
CA SER A 961 -12.84 0.87 13.90
C SER A 961 -12.12 -0.46 14.08
N PRO A 962 -12.75 -1.61 13.73
CA PRO A 962 -12.04 -2.87 13.55
C PRO A 962 -11.14 -2.87 12.31
N GLU A 963 -11.44 -2.05 11.30
CA GLU A 963 -10.64 -1.91 10.08
C GLU A 963 -9.54 -0.85 10.30
N LYS A 964 -8.30 -1.33 10.50
CA LYS A 964 -7.12 -0.50 10.82
C LYS A 964 -6.84 0.56 9.74
N ASP A 965 -6.97 0.21 8.47
CA ASP A 965 -6.62 1.09 7.35
C ASP A 965 -7.59 2.28 7.22
N GLU A 966 -8.90 2.06 7.36
CA GLU A 966 -9.89 3.15 7.31
C GLU A 966 -9.69 4.14 8.48
N PHE A 967 -9.29 3.63 9.65
CA PHE A 967 -9.02 4.46 10.81
C PHE A 967 -7.69 5.23 10.70
N GLU A 968 -6.63 4.59 10.19
CA GLU A 968 -5.35 5.24 9.88
C GLU A 968 -5.54 6.38 8.86
N GLU A 969 -6.37 6.16 7.84
CA GLU A 969 -6.71 7.19 6.87
C GLU A 969 -7.49 8.34 7.53
N LEU A 970 -8.51 8.05 8.33
CA LEU A 970 -9.28 9.08 9.05
C LEU A 970 -8.38 9.90 10.01
N TYR A 971 -7.46 9.24 10.71
CA TYR A 971 -6.45 9.88 11.56
C TYR A 971 -5.54 10.82 10.73
N SER A 972 -5.06 10.33 9.60
CA SER A 972 -4.23 11.11 8.68
C SER A 972 -4.99 12.31 8.10
N GLN A 973 -6.25 12.16 7.71
CA GLN A 973 -7.08 13.28 7.25
C GLN A 973 -7.35 14.30 8.37
N SER A 974 -7.55 13.83 9.60
CA SER A 974 -7.78 14.68 10.77
C SER A 974 -6.54 15.51 11.11
N THR A 975 -5.37 14.90 11.17
CA THR A 975 -4.09 15.61 11.40
C THR A 975 -3.79 16.61 10.28
N GLN A 976 -4.03 16.25 9.01
CA GLN A 976 -3.93 17.17 7.88
C GLN A 976 -4.89 18.36 8.01
N THR A 977 -6.12 18.12 8.45
CA THR A 977 -7.12 19.19 8.63
C THR A 977 -6.67 20.20 9.69
N VAL A 978 -6.15 19.71 10.82
CA VAL A 978 -5.57 20.59 11.85
C VAL A 978 -4.33 21.31 11.34
N SER A 979 -3.51 20.65 10.53
CA SER A 979 -2.38 21.31 9.87
C SER A 979 -2.85 22.46 8.97
N GLN A 980 -3.93 22.29 8.21
CA GLN A 980 -4.52 23.38 7.40
C GLN A 980 -5.07 24.51 8.27
N MET A 981 -5.66 24.20 9.44
CA MET A 981 -6.05 25.22 10.42
C MET A 981 -4.85 26.02 10.94
N LEU A 982 -3.73 25.35 11.23
CA LEU A 982 -2.48 25.99 11.65
C LEU A 982 -1.83 26.80 10.53
N LEU A 983 -1.94 26.39 9.27
CA LEU A 983 -1.35 27.11 8.14
C LEU A 983 -2.17 28.36 7.75
N HIS A 984 -3.50 28.24 7.68
CA HIS A 984 -4.35 29.31 7.16
C HIS A 984 -5.01 30.19 8.24
N HIS A 985 -5.10 29.73 9.50
CA HIS A 985 -5.85 30.41 10.55
C HIS A 985 -5.07 30.62 11.87
N ARG A 986 -3.74 30.49 11.87
CA ARG A 986 -2.89 30.60 13.08
C ARG A 986 -3.16 31.83 13.93
N PHE A 987 -3.40 32.99 13.31
CA PHE A 987 -3.63 34.25 14.01
C PHE A 987 -4.82 34.20 14.97
N LYS A 988 -5.85 33.40 14.65
CA LYS A 988 -7.05 33.16 15.49
C LYS A 988 -6.78 32.24 16.69
N LEU A 989 -5.65 31.53 16.70
CA LEU A 989 -5.26 30.57 17.73
C LEU A 989 -4.28 31.14 18.77
N SER A 990 -3.82 32.39 18.59
CA SER A 990 -2.78 33.03 19.40
C SER A 990 -3.01 33.04 20.92
N THR A 991 -4.26 33.03 21.38
CA THR A 991 -4.65 32.96 22.81
C THR A 991 -5.29 31.63 23.22
N ARG A 992 -5.34 30.66 22.30
CA ARG A 992 -6.13 29.42 22.44
C ARG A 992 -5.31 28.15 22.22
N HIS A 993 -4.00 28.24 22.46
CA HIS A 993 -3.08 27.11 22.36
C HIS A 993 -3.53 25.89 23.19
N HIS A 994 -4.24 26.10 24.30
CA HIS A 994 -4.78 25.00 25.11
C HIS A 994 -5.73 24.06 24.32
N LEU A 995 -6.52 24.57 23.37
CA LEU A 995 -7.41 23.75 22.54
C LEU A 995 -6.60 22.84 21.61
N ILE A 996 -5.58 23.41 20.96
CA ILE A 996 -4.70 22.66 20.06
C ILE A 996 -3.89 21.65 20.85
N ILE A 997 -3.31 22.02 22.00
CA ILE A 997 -2.51 21.11 22.82
C ILE A 997 -3.36 19.94 23.36
N ASN A 998 -4.62 20.18 23.74
CA ASN A 998 -5.54 19.10 24.12
C ASN A 998 -5.81 18.14 22.95
N LEU A 999 -5.99 18.69 21.74
CA LEU A 999 -6.17 17.88 20.53
C LEU A 999 -4.89 17.09 20.18
N MET A 1000 -3.71 17.69 20.30
CA MET A 1000 -2.43 17.00 20.14
C MET A 1000 -2.27 15.84 21.13
N CYS A 1001 -2.66 16.03 22.38
CA CYS A 1001 -2.65 14.96 23.38
C CYS A 1001 -3.65 13.85 23.02
N THR A 1002 -4.79 14.19 22.42
CA THR A 1002 -5.77 13.20 21.94
C THR A 1002 -5.20 12.36 20.80
N PHE A 1003 -4.56 13.00 19.82
CA PHE A 1003 -3.87 12.31 18.73
C PHE A 1003 -2.72 11.42 19.22
N LEU A 1004 -1.94 11.91 20.18
CA LEU A 1004 -0.83 11.16 20.76
C LEU A 1004 -1.32 9.90 21.49
N LYS A 1005 -2.43 9.99 22.25
CA LYS A 1005 -3.05 8.83 22.92
C LYS A 1005 -3.46 7.73 21.94
N LYS A 1006 -3.89 8.07 20.72
CA LYS A 1006 -4.30 7.10 19.70
C LYS A 1006 -3.15 6.31 19.09
N LEU A 1007 -1.96 6.88 19.03
CA LEU A 1007 -0.72 6.15 18.70
C LEU A 1007 -0.30 5.20 19.83
N VAL A 1008 -0.97 5.29 20.97
CA VAL A 1008 -0.86 4.46 22.17
C VAL A 1008 -1.36 3.03 21.99
N GLU A 1009 -2.47 2.94 21.27
CA GLU A 1009 -3.37 1.80 21.29
C GLU A 1009 -2.86 0.74 20.29
N PRO A 1010 -2.28 -0.41 20.75
CA PRO A 1010 -1.63 -1.39 19.88
C PRO A 1010 -2.61 -2.04 18.90
N GLU A 1011 -3.88 -2.14 19.29
CA GLU A 1011 -4.97 -2.65 18.44
C GLU A 1011 -5.34 -1.71 17.28
N GLN A 1012 -5.01 -0.41 17.37
CA GLN A 1012 -5.38 0.60 16.36
C GLN A 1012 -4.17 1.13 15.59
N LEU A 1013 -3.40 2.06 16.18
CA LEU A 1013 -2.34 2.80 15.49
C LEU A 1013 -0.94 2.60 16.11
N GLY A 1014 -0.80 1.74 17.13
CA GLY A 1014 0.47 1.56 17.85
C GLY A 1014 1.65 1.09 16.99
N HIS A 1015 1.37 0.49 15.83
CA HIS A 1015 2.37 0.03 14.84
C HIS A 1015 2.45 0.92 13.58
N SER A 1016 1.60 1.94 13.47
CA SER A 1016 1.48 2.74 12.25
C SER A 1016 2.57 3.79 12.14
N THR A 1017 3.55 3.56 11.28
CA THR A 1017 4.55 4.56 10.92
C THR A 1017 3.93 5.73 10.15
N THR A 1018 2.85 5.53 9.39
CA THR A 1018 2.16 6.59 8.63
C THR A 1018 1.45 7.58 9.55
N ALA A 1019 0.74 7.08 10.56
CA ALA A 1019 0.09 7.91 11.57
C ALA A 1019 1.13 8.64 12.44
N ALA A 1020 2.21 7.95 12.85
CA ALA A 1020 3.32 8.56 13.57
C ALA A 1020 3.96 9.71 12.77
N ASN A 1021 4.25 9.49 11.48
CA ASN A 1021 4.78 10.53 10.59
C ASN A 1021 3.82 11.71 10.43
N SER A 1022 2.52 11.44 10.29
CA SER A 1022 1.49 12.49 10.15
C SER A 1022 1.39 13.35 11.43
N PHE A 1023 1.47 12.72 12.61
CA PHE A 1023 1.52 13.42 13.88
C PHE A 1023 2.81 14.22 14.06
N THR A 1024 3.98 13.64 13.77
CA THR A 1024 5.27 14.33 13.85
C THR A 1024 5.30 15.56 12.93
N ARG A 1025 4.79 15.46 11.70
CA ARG A 1025 4.64 16.62 10.79
C ARG A 1025 3.71 17.70 11.35
N LEU A 1026 2.58 17.30 11.95
CA LEU A 1026 1.68 18.24 12.60
C LEU A 1026 2.35 18.94 13.79
N LEU A 1027 3.14 18.22 14.58
CA LEU A 1027 3.92 18.75 15.69
C LEU A 1027 4.99 19.73 15.21
N SER A 1028 5.71 19.41 14.15
CA SER A 1028 6.63 20.35 13.50
C SER A 1028 5.91 21.62 13.03
N ASN A 1029 4.74 21.50 12.36
CA ASN A 1029 3.95 22.66 11.94
C ASN A 1029 3.41 23.50 13.11
N LEU A 1030 3.18 22.89 14.28
CA LEU A 1030 2.83 23.61 15.49
C LEU A 1030 4.03 24.40 16.04
N CYS A 1031 5.20 23.77 16.08
CA CYS A 1031 6.43 24.33 16.64
C CYS A 1031 7.10 25.37 15.72
N GLU A 1032 6.99 25.19 14.40
CA GLU A 1032 7.65 25.99 13.37
C GLU A 1032 6.61 26.70 12.48
N PRO A 1033 6.21 27.94 12.82
CA PRO A 1033 5.24 28.65 12.01
C PRO A 1033 5.82 29.07 10.66
N GLN A 1034 5.28 28.53 9.57
CA GLN A 1034 5.53 29.02 8.20
C GLN A 1034 4.74 30.31 7.96
N GLU A 1035 5.37 31.36 7.41
CA GLU A 1035 4.70 32.63 7.09
C GLU A 1035 4.22 32.66 5.63
N HIS A 1036 2.90 32.89 5.42
CA HIS A 1036 2.34 33.18 4.10
C HIS A 1036 2.39 34.70 3.83
N VAL A 1037 2.97 35.10 2.69
CA VAL A 1037 3.16 36.48 2.21
C VAL A 1037 1.85 37.29 2.01
N ARG A 1038 0.66 36.73 2.22
CA ARG A 1038 -0.63 37.35 1.85
C ARG A 1038 -1.22 38.34 2.86
N ASP A 1039 -0.72 38.43 4.09
CA ASP A 1039 -1.26 39.34 5.13
C ASP A 1039 -0.71 40.78 5.09
N VAL A 1040 -0.05 41.19 4.01
CA VAL A 1040 0.56 42.55 3.87
C VAL A 1040 -0.40 43.62 3.33
N SER A 1041 -1.66 43.27 3.03
CA SER A 1041 -2.58 44.18 2.34
C SER A 1041 -3.61 44.87 3.25
N THR A 1042 -3.17 45.72 4.17
CA THR A 1042 -3.92 46.92 4.62
C THR A 1042 -3.03 47.90 5.38
N GLY A 1043 -2.76 49.07 4.78
CA GLY A 1043 -2.32 50.28 5.50
C GLY A 1043 -0.85 50.68 5.36
N MET A 1044 -0.58 51.56 4.39
CA MET A 1044 0.45 52.61 4.37
C MET A 1044 1.82 52.34 5.03
N GLY A 1045 2.83 52.10 4.17
CA GLY A 1045 4.16 52.72 4.21
C GLY A 1045 4.93 52.75 5.55
N GLN A 1046 5.49 51.62 5.97
CA GLN A 1046 6.76 51.44 6.70
C GLN A 1046 6.85 49.95 7.12
N TYR A 1047 8.06 49.43 7.43
CA TYR A 1047 8.36 48.08 7.98
C TYR A 1047 8.90 47.00 7.02
N ASN A 1048 10.19 47.12 6.63
CA ASN A 1048 11.02 46.00 6.16
C ASN A 1048 11.67 45.19 7.33
N ASN A 1049 11.22 45.33 8.58
CA ASN A 1049 11.81 44.67 9.78
C ASN A 1049 10.82 43.82 10.61
N ARG A 1050 9.64 43.45 10.06
CA ARG A 1050 8.58 42.75 10.83
C ARG A 1050 8.53 41.22 10.69
N LEU A 1051 9.20 40.63 9.69
CA LEU A 1051 9.10 39.19 9.34
C LEU A 1051 9.62 38.23 10.44
N THR A 1052 10.60 38.63 11.26
CA THR A 1052 11.08 37.81 12.39
C THR A 1052 10.27 37.97 13.68
N SER A 1053 9.39 38.98 13.75
CA SER A 1053 8.71 39.36 15.00
C SER A 1053 7.44 38.54 15.30
N GLN A 1054 6.66 38.12 14.30
CA GLN A 1054 5.40 37.41 14.52
C GLN A 1054 5.61 35.93 14.84
N ALA A 1055 6.48 35.24 14.09
CA ALA A 1055 6.90 33.88 14.40
C ALA A 1055 7.50 33.75 15.82
N SER A 1056 8.32 34.72 16.24
CA SER A 1056 8.92 34.74 17.59
C SER A 1056 7.90 35.03 18.70
N LEU A 1057 6.94 35.93 18.47
CA LEU A 1057 5.81 36.16 19.39
C LEU A 1057 4.94 34.92 19.54
N TYR A 1058 4.68 34.20 18.45
CA TYR A 1058 3.92 32.95 18.48
C TYR A 1058 4.64 31.87 19.29
N LYS A 1059 5.93 31.61 19.00
CA LYS A 1059 6.75 30.64 19.75
C LYS A 1059 6.77 30.98 21.25
N LYS A 1060 6.83 32.28 21.60
CA LYS A 1060 6.75 32.75 23.00
C LYS A 1060 5.40 32.43 23.66
N SER A 1061 4.28 32.58 22.95
CA SER A 1061 2.94 32.25 23.47
C SER A 1061 2.73 30.73 23.60
N LEU A 1062 3.14 29.95 22.59
CA LEU A 1062 3.02 28.49 22.57
C LEU A 1062 3.87 27.82 23.68
N ARG A 1063 5.06 28.38 23.98
CA ARG A 1063 6.03 27.84 24.95
C ARG A 1063 5.42 27.41 26.28
N VAL A 1064 4.48 28.17 26.83
CA VAL A 1064 3.89 27.92 28.16
C VAL A 1064 3.00 26.66 28.17
N HIS A 1065 2.49 26.24 27.01
CA HIS A 1065 1.55 25.11 26.91
C HIS A 1065 2.22 23.78 26.53
N LEU A 1066 3.37 23.83 25.85
CA LEU A 1066 4.11 22.63 25.42
C LEU A 1066 4.55 21.68 26.55
N PRO A 1067 4.85 22.11 27.80
CA PRO A 1067 5.15 21.21 28.90
C PRO A 1067 4.08 20.13 29.13
N TYR A 1068 2.81 20.45 28.93
CA TYR A 1068 1.72 19.50 29.10
C TYR A 1068 1.79 18.34 28.09
N LEU A 1069 2.12 18.65 26.83
CA LEU A 1069 2.28 17.63 25.79
C LEU A 1069 3.48 16.73 26.09
N MET A 1070 4.60 17.32 26.54
CA MET A 1070 5.81 16.58 26.94
C MET A 1070 5.55 15.62 28.11
N ILE A 1071 4.84 16.07 29.14
CA ILE A 1071 4.49 15.24 30.30
C ILE A 1071 3.59 14.07 29.87
N ASN A 1072 2.58 14.31 29.02
CA ASN A 1072 1.71 13.24 28.52
C ASN A 1072 2.47 12.23 27.66
N TYR A 1073 3.41 12.67 26.83
CA TYR A 1073 4.27 11.77 26.07
C TYR A 1073 5.07 10.83 26.98
N ILE A 1074 5.73 11.38 28.00
CA ILE A 1074 6.52 10.59 28.97
C ILE A 1074 5.63 9.60 29.71
N TYR A 1075 4.45 10.03 30.17
CA TYR A 1075 3.48 9.16 30.84
C TYR A 1075 3.04 8.00 29.95
N LEU A 1076 2.66 8.28 28.70
CA LEU A 1076 2.18 7.26 27.76
C LEU A 1076 3.29 6.29 27.37
N ASN A 1077 4.51 6.79 27.18
CA ASN A 1077 5.68 5.96 26.87
C ASN A 1077 5.94 4.94 27.99
N LEU A 1078 5.87 5.38 29.25
CA LEU A 1078 6.07 4.51 30.41
C LEU A 1078 4.93 3.51 30.65
N LYS A 1079 3.67 3.91 30.42
CA LYS A 1079 2.51 3.10 30.77
C LYS A 1079 2.20 1.98 29.77
N PHE A 1080 2.42 2.25 28.48
CA PHE A 1080 1.91 1.38 27.42
C PHE A 1080 2.99 0.96 26.41
N THR A 1081 4.18 1.56 26.46
CA THR A 1081 5.34 1.32 25.57
C THR A 1081 5.01 1.39 24.08
N PHE A 1082 5.41 2.48 23.42
CA PHE A 1082 5.31 2.59 21.96
C PHE A 1082 6.15 1.49 21.28
N ASP A 1083 5.69 1.03 20.11
CA ASP A 1083 6.54 0.24 19.22
C ASP A 1083 7.81 1.03 18.89
N LYS A 1084 8.94 0.34 18.74
CA LYS A 1084 10.26 0.97 18.59
C LYS A 1084 10.29 1.91 17.38
N GLU A 1085 9.78 1.47 16.23
CA GLU A 1085 9.80 2.28 15.01
C GLU A 1085 8.92 3.53 15.13
N VAL A 1086 7.75 3.40 15.76
CA VAL A 1086 6.84 4.52 16.05
C VAL A 1086 7.47 5.47 17.06
N ASN A 1087 8.10 4.95 18.12
CA ASN A 1087 8.79 5.75 19.12
C ASN A 1087 9.94 6.54 18.51
N ASP A 1088 10.75 5.91 17.64
CA ASP A 1088 11.88 6.57 16.96
C ASP A 1088 11.41 7.76 16.12
N ILE A 1089 10.27 7.63 15.42
CA ILE A 1089 9.63 8.72 14.65
C ILE A 1089 9.06 9.81 15.57
N LEU A 1090 8.42 9.42 16.69
CA LEU A 1090 7.83 10.37 17.63
C LEU A 1090 8.88 11.19 18.38
N VAL A 1091 10.00 10.55 18.77
CA VAL A 1091 11.13 11.21 19.45
C VAL A 1091 11.65 12.39 18.63
N VAL A 1092 11.74 12.26 17.31
CA VAL A 1092 12.11 13.36 16.39
C VAL A 1092 11.13 14.54 16.52
N GLY A 1093 9.84 14.27 16.58
CA GLY A 1093 8.83 15.31 16.83
C GLY A 1093 8.97 15.96 18.20
N ILE A 1094 9.25 15.16 19.24
CA ILE A 1094 9.46 15.66 20.61
C ILE A 1094 10.70 16.55 20.71
N TYR A 1095 11.74 16.32 19.91
CA TYR A 1095 12.91 17.19 19.84
C TYR A 1095 12.57 18.62 19.37
N THR A 1096 11.59 18.79 18.48
CA THR A 1096 11.11 20.13 18.08
C THR A 1096 10.48 20.91 19.24
N ILE A 1097 9.95 20.23 20.25
CA ILE A 1097 9.42 20.87 21.47
C ILE A 1097 10.57 21.44 22.29
N PHE A 1098 11.67 20.69 22.44
CA PHE A 1098 12.85 21.14 23.18
C PHE A 1098 13.46 22.42 22.62
N ASP A 1099 13.39 22.65 21.30
CA ASP A 1099 13.85 23.89 20.66
C ASP A 1099 13.05 25.15 21.08
N ILE A 1100 11.80 24.98 21.55
CA ILE A 1100 10.93 26.10 21.96
C ILE A 1100 11.00 26.35 23.46
N LEU A 1101 11.14 25.29 24.27
CA LEU A 1101 11.14 25.37 25.72
C LEU A 1101 12.37 26.11 26.26
N SER A 1102 12.17 27.00 27.23
CA SER A 1102 13.28 27.61 27.95
C SER A 1102 13.63 26.81 29.21
N LYS A 1103 14.72 27.17 29.89
CA LYS A 1103 15.14 26.53 31.14
C LYS A 1103 14.02 26.49 32.19
N ARG A 1104 13.15 27.50 32.23
CA ARG A 1104 12.03 27.58 33.17
C ARG A 1104 10.99 26.48 32.91
N GLU A 1105 10.57 26.29 31.68
CA GLU A 1105 9.57 25.27 31.35
C GLU A 1105 10.12 23.85 31.46
N LEU A 1106 11.40 23.66 31.16
CA LEU A 1106 12.10 22.39 31.39
C LEU A 1106 12.12 21.99 32.88
N GLN A 1107 12.19 22.97 33.79
CA GLN A 1107 12.07 22.72 35.22
C GLN A 1107 10.64 22.33 35.63
N ILE A 1108 9.61 22.90 35.01
CA ILE A 1108 8.20 22.55 35.24
C ILE A 1108 7.93 21.09 34.84
N VAL A 1109 8.44 20.65 33.69
CA VAL A 1109 8.34 19.24 33.28
C VAL A 1109 9.03 18.35 34.31
N ASN A 1110 10.26 18.68 34.71
CA ASN A 1110 11.02 17.88 35.67
C ASN A 1110 10.37 17.79 37.07
N SER A 1111 9.64 18.82 37.52
CA SER A 1111 8.97 18.79 38.83
C SER A 1111 7.65 18.01 38.81
N ALA A 1112 6.98 17.93 37.66
CA ALA A 1112 5.68 17.25 37.50
C ALA A 1112 5.79 15.72 37.33
N LEU A 1113 6.99 15.18 37.10
CA LEU A 1113 7.23 13.75 36.87
C LEU A 1113 7.59 13.01 38.16
N ASP A 1114 7.28 11.71 38.21
CA ASP A 1114 7.71 10.79 39.26
C ASP A 1114 9.17 10.31 39.02
N PHE A 1115 9.70 9.43 39.89
CA PHE A 1115 11.10 9.00 39.79
C PHE A 1115 11.43 8.38 38.43
N THR A 1116 10.56 7.48 37.94
CA THR A 1116 10.69 6.81 36.65
C THR A 1116 10.57 7.80 35.48
N GLY A 1117 9.58 8.71 35.53
CA GLY A 1117 9.42 9.77 34.54
C GLY A 1117 10.63 10.70 34.43
N LYS A 1118 11.25 11.08 35.56
CA LYS A 1118 12.46 11.92 35.57
C LYS A 1118 13.66 11.23 34.93
N ALA A 1119 13.80 9.91 35.08
CA ALA A 1119 14.88 9.16 34.45
C ALA A 1119 14.76 9.18 32.92
N LEU A 1120 13.57 8.89 32.39
CA LEU A 1120 13.28 8.94 30.96
C LEU A 1120 13.47 10.35 30.39
N TYR A 1121 12.94 11.37 31.07
CA TYR A 1121 13.09 12.77 30.70
C TYR A 1121 14.55 13.21 30.56
N LYS A 1122 15.41 12.81 31.51
CA LYS A 1122 16.85 13.12 31.46
C LYS A 1122 17.55 12.46 30.29
N SER A 1123 17.19 11.21 29.96
CA SER A 1123 17.72 10.53 28.77
C SER A 1123 17.34 11.29 27.50
N LEU A 1124 16.04 11.58 27.32
CA LEU A 1124 15.53 12.30 26.15
C LEU A 1124 16.21 13.67 25.97
N TYR A 1125 16.40 14.41 27.06
CA TYR A 1125 17.06 15.72 27.01
C TYR A 1125 18.56 15.61 26.67
N ARG A 1126 19.26 14.59 27.18
CA ARG A 1126 20.66 14.33 26.84
C ARG A 1126 20.79 13.98 25.36
N ASP A 1127 19.96 13.06 24.88
CA ASP A 1127 20.00 12.58 23.50
C ASP A 1127 19.66 13.72 22.52
N TYR A 1128 18.72 14.61 22.88
CA TYR A 1128 18.47 15.87 22.17
C TYR A 1128 19.72 16.77 22.09
N GLN A 1129 20.46 16.96 23.19
CA GLN A 1129 21.66 17.80 23.22
C GLN A 1129 22.87 17.20 22.47
N GLU A 1130 22.89 15.87 22.34
CA GLU A 1130 24.00 15.14 21.70
C GLU A 1130 23.78 15.00 20.20
N TYR A 1131 22.57 14.64 19.77
CA TYR A 1131 22.31 14.19 18.39
C TYR A 1131 21.43 15.13 17.56
N TRP A 1132 20.69 16.06 18.17
CA TRP A 1132 19.70 16.87 17.45
C TRP A 1132 19.98 18.37 17.46
N LYS A 1133 20.43 18.91 18.60
CA LYS A 1133 20.72 20.34 18.70
C LYS A 1133 21.99 20.68 17.93
N TRP A 1134 21.85 21.49 16.88
CA TRP A 1134 22.99 22.07 16.15
C TRP A 1134 23.94 22.75 17.14
N ARG A 1135 25.18 22.25 17.20
CA ARG A 1135 26.28 22.94 17.86
C ARG A 1135 26.96 23.77 16.79
N ASP A 1136 26.75 25.08 16.84
CA ASP A 1136 27.63 26.00 16.10
C ASP A 1136 29.06 25.79 16.64
N GLN A 1137 29.96 25.36 15.76
CA GLN A 1137 31.40 25.54 15.94
C GLN A 1137 31.79 26.96 15.52
#